data_AF-A0A3D3G9T6-F1
#
_entry.id   AF-A0A3D3G9T6-F1
#
_cell.length_a   1.000
_cell.length_b   1.000
_cell.length_c   1.000
_cell.angle_alpha   90.00
_cell.angle_beta   90.00
_cell.angle_gamma   90.00
#
_symmetry.space_group_name_H-M   'P 1'
#
loop_
_entity.id
_entity.type
_entity.pdbx_description
1 polymer ?
#
loop_
_entity_poly.entity_id
_entity_poly.type
_entity_poly.pdbx_seq_one_letter_code
_entity_poly.pdbx_strand_id
1 'polypeptide(L)'
;MKVERAVMKNISTSLIGSLAITFSLLLPAASHARPDQIEVTKKTAETQVRRMLEPVLEKYCRDECKLLSVAVTVDVAIPEELEPGFDEFKPSVSALAPSSAKAKILINEKVGKNSRNNLLDLIQQHLDTLDYPVKIDTQLARFPEPIETSGRIAELREKVGKQFKASLEDLFAKYCPNHCMIADFNLQTEPVNSEEVEYGAPGEYIQEGSVAIRVKDLSATILVDESLAPAERANLIEMAKFKTAIFKNVSLSAKAMRFPRPGALVADGTLDPVTGQPIASASRSIASDSKSNTSSSTDSKNQLVASTTSTNTNAESAVKQERFERIEKIERVENGDAVQAELQKFKVYGLIFGCSILSLLVFVAIASYRPKASNSGPSVTRIIQSLASDPVSTSAPSTYRAGESTLSGKEDHSALISRRFEIENLMEDLTRVFIQQPKVAKQVFTRILTEEGVEVTAQYIHLFGESIVIDMLRDPSLQSDLSELLEYYAKNSIEIKEDDKLELLRSLHNRAVAGKLIVMGNRSSNLFDFLSEMDGLQVLELVRNESLTVKSIVLTQVDPQKRAAIYSQLDDDTRMKLLTELSRIDYLPRNYIYNVSNALKRKRVENPRLNTEALPGSEVLVSLLERTGIHMQRTVVKSLESSNVESARVVKSKLVSIDTLRYLRDGQLLEVILSLKHDELLQFLRGAQDVIRTTIFARSPKELVAELEEELANFAAVNRETYAAVERKVLNRMKMMANEGLINLIETNERMFTDQSPDTAFATPQGFQSVENPTQTSIKRIA
;
A
#
# COMPACT_ATOMS: atom_id res chain seq x y z
N MET A 1 -13.36 -65.05 -10.33
CA MET A 1 -14.12 -65.25 -11.60
C MET A 1 -14.86 -63.95 -11.89
N LYS A 2 -14.62 -63.28 -13.03
CA LYS A 2 -15.51 -63.22 -14.23
C LYS A 2 -16.96 -62.81 -13.89
N VAL A 3 -17.56 -61.79 -14.52
CA VAL A 3 -17.45 -61.32 -15.93
C VAL A 3 -17.09 -59.82 -16.07
N GLU A 4 -16.81 -59.36 -17.30
CA GLU A 4 -16.28 -58.04 -17.68
C GLU A 4 -17.27 -57.08 -18.38
N ARG A 5 -17.01 -55.77 -18.25
CA ARG A 5 -17.08 -54.68 -19.27
C ARG A 5 -18.40 -54.14 -19.86
N ALA A 6 -18.24 -52.92 -20.43
CA ALA A 6 -19.10 -52.07 -21.29
C ALA A 6 -20.29 -51.37 -20.59
N VAL A 7 -20.50 -50.04 -20.62
CA VAL A 7 -20.38 -48.98 -21.69
C VAL A 7 -21.51 -49.14 -22.72
N MET A 8 -22.47 -48.21 -22.92
CA MET A 8 -22.25 -46.86 -23.50
C MET A 8 -23.50 -45.92 -23.43
N LYS A 9 -23.26 -44.59 -23.42
CA LYS A 9 -24.08 -43.45 -23.96
C LYS A 9 -25.57 -43.20 -23.59
N ASN A 10 -25.78 -41.97 -23.11
CA ASN A 10 -26.85 -40.98 -23.32
C ASN A 10 -28.04 -41.29 -24.27
N ILE A 11 -29.24 -40.84 -23.85
CA ILE A 11 -30.29 -40.18 -24.66
C ILE A 11 -30.96 -39.10 -23.78
N SER A 12 -31.57 -38.07 -24.39
CA SER A 12 -32.16 -36.92 -23.68
C SER A 12 -33.61 -36.62 -24.10
N THR A 13 -34.51 -36.48 -23.12
CA THR A 13 -35.74 -35.64 -23.13
C THR A 13 -36.20 -35.52 -21.66
N SER A 14 -36.77 -34.44 -21.11
CA SER A 14 -37.52 -33.26 -21.59
C SER A 14 -39.05 -33.39 -21.44
N LEU A 15 -39.60 -32.43 -20.68
CA LEU A 15 -40.99 -31.93 -20.62
C LEU A 15 -42.10 -32.69 -19.85
N ILE A 16 -42.98 -31.86 -19.24
CA ILE A 16 -44.35 -32.12 -18.73
C ILE A 16 -44.44 -32.97 -17.43
N GLY A 17 -45.27 -32.65 -16.42
CA GLY A 17 -46.03 -31.41 -16.17
C GLY A 17 -47.33 -31.59 -15.37
N SER A 18 -47.48 -30.81 -14.28
CA SER A 18 -48.74 -30.47 -13.54
C SER A 18 -49.60 -31.56 -12.86
N LEU A 19 -49.97 -31.27 -11.60
CA LEU A 19 -51.17 -31.69 -10.83
C LEU A 19 -51.43 -33.22 -10.66
N ALA A 20 -52.00 -33.71 -9.54
CA ALA A 20 -52.84 -33.07 -8.53
C ALA A 20 -52.61 -33.62 -7.10
N ILE A 21 -53.19 -32.95 -6.11
CA ILE A 21 -53.23 -33.36 -4.70
C ILE A 21 -54.45 -34.26 -4.46
N THR A 22 -54.25 -35.48 -3.94
CA THR A 22 -55.18 -36.17 -3.00
C THR A 22 -54.59 -37.49 -2.47
N PHE A 23 -54.01 -37.46 -1.27
CA PHE A 23 -54.35 -38.42 -0.20
C PHE A 23 -53.85 -37.88 1.15
N SER A 24 -54.58 -38.19 2.23
CA SER A 24 -54.30 -37.70 3.59
C SER A 24 -54.19 -38.87 4.56
N LEU A 25 -53.41 -38.68 5.64
CA LEU A 25 -53.27 -39.57 6.80
C LEU A 25 -52.50 -40.89 6.48
N LEU A 26 -51.61 -41.44 7.33
CA LEU A 26 -51.23 -41.13 8.71
C LEU A 26 -49.69 -41.14 8.87
N LEU A 27 -49.14 -40.25 9.70
CA LEU A 27 -47.89 -40.39 10.47
C LEU A 27 -47.92 -39.36 11.63
N PRO A 28 -47.16 -39.54 12.73
CA PRO A 28 -47.49 -38.96 14.03
C PRO A 28 -47.13 -37.47 14.18
N ALA A 29 -47.72 -36.84 15.20
CA ALA A 29 -47.48 -35.45 15.56
C ALA A 29 -46.06 -35.24 16.11
N ALA A 30 -45.12 -34.86 15.24
CA ALA A 30 -43.79 -34.45 15.66
C ALA A 30 -43.86 -33.22 16.59
N SER A 31 -43.12 -33.26 17.71
CA SER A 31 -43.00 -32.12 18.62
C SER A 31 -42.28 -30.97 17.92
N HIS A 32 -43.02 -29.94 17.51
CA HIS A 32 -42.45 -28.77 16.81
C HIS A 32 -41.68 -27.89 17.80
N ALA A 33 -40.40 -28.20 18.00
CA ALA A 33 -39.45 -27.26 18.59
C ALA A 33 -39.41 -25.98 17.73
N ARG A 34 -39.33 -24.80 18.37
CA ARG A 34 -39.30 -23.53 17.61
C ARG A 34 -37.99 -23.45 16.81
N PRO A 35 -38.02 -22.98 15.55
CA PRO A 35 -36.80 -22.88 14.73
C PRO A 35 -35.71 -22.07 15.43
N ASP A 36 -36.08 -20.99 16.11
CA ASP A 36 -35.20 -20.16 16.94
C ASP A 36 -34.36 -20.97 17.95
N GLN A 37 -34.95 -22.00 18.58
CA GLN A 37 -34.27 -22.82 19.58
C GLN A 37 -33.26 -23.78 18.94
N ILE A 38 -33.57 -24.32 17.76
CA ILE A 38 -32.64 -25.15 16.99
C ILE A 38 -31.44 -24.31 16.53
N GLU A 39 -31.69 -23.08 16.04
CA GLU A 39 -30.63 -22.17 15.62
C GLU A 39 -29.75 -21.70 16.80
N VAL A 40 -30.34 -21.41 17.97
CA VAL A 40 -29.59 -21.11 19.20
C VAL A 40 -28.72 -22.28 19.64
N THR A 41 -29.28 -23.50 19.76
CA THR A 41 -28.50 -24.69 20.15
C THR A 41 -27.35 -24.95 19.17
N LYS A 42 -27.61 -24.86 17.87
CA LYS A 42 -26.60 -25.00 16.82
C LYS A 42 -25.48 -23.96 16.96
N LYS A 43 -25.82 -22.69 17.15
CA LYS A 43 -24.86 -21.59 17.27
C LYS A 43 -24.01 -21.69 18.53
N THR A 44 -24.59 -22.17 19.64
CA THR A 44 -23.84 -22.46 20.87
C THR A 44 -22.83 -23.60 20.65
N ALA A 45 -23.22 -24.69 20.01
CA ALA A 45 -22.32 -25.80 19.67
C ALA A 45 -21.21 -25.38 18.68
N GLU A 46 -21.53 -24.61 17.64
CA GLU A 46 -20.53 -24.05 16.71
C GLU A 46 -19.51 -23.15 17.43
N THR A 47 -19.95 -22.39 18.42
CA THR A 47 -19.09 -21.55 19.28
C THR A 47 -18.22 -22.40 20.21
N GLN A 48 -18.76 -23.50 20.77
CA GLN A 48 -18.02 -24.43 21.62
C GLN A 48 -16.89 -25.14 20.85
N VAL A 49 -17.18 -25.69 19.66
CA VAL A 49 -16.19 -26.31 18.78
C VAL A 49 -15.12 -25.29 18.37
N ARG A 50 -15.52 -24.06 17.96
CA ARG A 50 -14.59 -22.98 17.60
C ARG A 50 -13.64 -22.64 18.77
N ARG A 51 -14.17 -22.47 19.98
CA ARG A 51 -13.40 -22.16 21.21
C ARG A 51 -12.34 -23.21 21.56
N MET A 52 -12.50 -24.47 21.15
CA MET A 52 -11.51 -25.52 21.39
C MET A 52 -10.48 -25.64 20.25
N LEU A 53 -10.89 -25.32 19.01
CA LEU A 53 -10.02 -25.34 17.84
C LEU A 53 -9.05 -24.14 17.77
N GLU A 54 -9.54 -22.93 18.03
CA GLU A 54 -8.74 -21.70 17.83
C GLU A 54 -7.46 -21.66 18.68
N PRO A 55 -7.48 -21.96 20.00
CA PRO A 55 -6.25 -21.94 20.82
C PRO A 55 -5.23 -23.01 20.41
N VAL A 56 -5.69 -24.14 19.85
CA VAL A 56 -4.81 -25.21 19.35
C VAL A 56 -4.14 -24.76 18.04
N LEU A 57 -4.91 -24.20 17.11
CA LEU A 57 -4.38 -23.67 15.84
C LEU A 57 -3.41 -22.51 16.07
N GLU A 58 -3.76 -21.55 16.93
CA GLU A 58 -2.91 -20.42 17.27
C GLU A 58 -1.58 -20.88 17.92
N LYS A 59 -1.65 -21.78 18.91
CA LYS A 59 -0.46 -22.26 19.64
C LYS A 59 0.48 -23.11 18.80
N TYR A 60 -0.04 -24.01 17.97
CA TYR A 60 0.75 -25.02 17.24
C TYR A 60 0.95 -24.72 15.75
N CYS A 61 0.24 -23.76 15.16
CA CYS A 61 0.36 -23.40 13.75
C CYS A 61 0.42 -21.88 13.47
N ARG A 62 0.00 -21.03 14.41
CA ARG A 62 0.01 -19.55 14.29
C ARG A 62 -0.68 -19.10 12.98
N ASP A 63 -0.06 -18.19 12.24
CA ASP A 63 -0.57 -17.64 10.98
C ASP A 63 -0.70 -18.67 9.84
N GLU A 64 -0.03 -19.82 9.95
CA GLU A 64 0.04 -20.86 8.91
C GLU A 64 -1.21 -21.78 8.86
N CYS A 65 -2.16 -21.60 9.78
CA CYS A 65 -3.45 -22.30 9.77
C CYS A 65 -4.64 -21.35 10.05
N LYS A 66 -5.79 -21.56 9.39
CA LYS A 66 -7.03 -20.80 9.65
C LYS A 66 -8.27 -21.69 9.63
N LEU A 67 -9.14 -21.51 10.63
CA LEU A 67 -10.45 -22.16 10.74
C LEU A 67 -11.45 -21.48 9.79
N LEU A 68 -11.74 -22.11 8.65
CA LEU A 68 -12.62 -21.55 7.61
C LEU A 68 -14.08 -21.53 8.05
N SER A 69 -14.58 -22.67 8.55
CA SER A 69 -15.94 -22.79 9.04
C SER A 69 -16.10 -23.96 10.01
N VAL A 70 -17.13 -23.86 10.85
CA VAL A 70 -17.69 -24.97 11.62
C VAL A 70 -19.17 -25.02 11.26
N ALA A 71 -19.72 -26.21 11.07
CA ALA A 71 -21.15 -26.43 10.86
C ALA A 71 -21.62 -27.58 11.75
N VAL A 72 -22.66 -27.35 12.55
CA VAL A 72 -23.24 -28.37 13.45
C VAL A 72 -24.61 -28.86 12.95
N THR A 73 -24.87 -30.16 13.09
CA THR A 73 -26.21 -30.75 13.01
C THR A 73 -26.80 -30.89 14.41
N VAL A 74 -28.08 -30.58 14.54
CA VAL A 74 -28.85 -30.70 15.80
C VAL A 74 -30.06 -31.54 15.47
N ASP A 75 -30.20 -32.68 16.14
CA ASP A 75 -31.36 -33.57 15.97
C ASP A 75 -32.25 -33.49 17.22
N VAL A 76 -33.53 -33.78 17.03
CA VAL A 76 -34.49 -33.85 18.15
C VAL A 76 -34.36 -35.23 18.78
N ALA A 77 -33.89 -35.30 20.02
CA ALA A 77 -33.81 -36.58 20.73
C ALA A 77 -35.22 -37.13 20.96
N ILE A 78 -35.53 -38.25 20.30
CA ILE A 78 -36.68 -39.09 20.62
C ILE A 78 -36.23 -40.03 21.74
N PRO A 79 -36.87 -40.05 22.91
CA PRO A 79 -36.54 -41.01 23.96
C PRO A 79 -36.82 -42.44 23.48
N GLU A 80 -35.83 -43.31 23.54
CA GLU A 80 -36.03 -44.75 23.36
C GLU A 80 -36.63 -45.38 24.63
N GLU A 81 -37.44 -46.42 24.42
CA GLU A 81 -38.00 -47.36 25.41
C GLU A 81 -38.74 -46.78 26.64
N LEU A 82 -40.07 -46.74 26.53
CA LEU A 82 -40.99 -46.66 27.68
C LEU A 82 -41.18 -48.04 28.32
N GLU A 83 -40.67 -48.24 29.53
CA GLU A 83 -41.24 -49.25 30.44
C GLU A 83 -42.65 -48.81 30.89
N PRO A 84 -43.62 -49.73 31.06
CA PRO A 84 -45.03 -49.39 31.30
C PRO A 84 -45.31 -49.03 32.77
N GLY A 85 -44.80 -47.89 33.22
CA GLY A 85 -45.16 -47.26 34.50
C GLY A 85 -46.38 -46.35 34.41
N PHE A 86 -47.34 -46.50 35.33
CA PHE A 86 -48.48 -45.58 35.46
C PHE A 86 -48.13 -44.41 36.39
N ASP A 87 -47.65 -43.30 35.84
CA ASP A 87 -47.50 -42.02 36.53
C ASP A 87 -47.85 -40.83 35.62
N GLU A 88 -48.20 -39.68 36.21
CA GLU A 88 -48.88 -38.60 35.49
C GLU A 88 -47.99 -37.79 34.52
N PHE A 89 -48.51 -37.56 33.30
CA PHE A 89 -47.83 -36.79 32.26
C PHE A 89 -47.60 -35.32 32.65
N LYS A 90 -46.33 -34.94 32.82
CA LYS A 90 -45.86 -33.56 32.57
C LYS A 90 -45.24 -33.50 31.17
N PRO A 91 -45.55 -32.49 30.34
CA PRO A 91 -44.91 -32.32 29.04
C PRO A 91 -43.47 -31.84 29.23
N SER A 92 -42.53 -32.78 29.30
CA SER A 92 -41.09 -32.49 29.28
C SER A 92 -40.69 -31.91 27.92
N VAL A 93 -39.82 -30.90 27.95
CA VAL A 93 -39.30 -30.25 26.74
C VAL A 93 -38.44 -31.25 25.97
N SER A 94 -38.72 -31.44 24.67
CA SER A 94 -37.87 -32.24 23.78
C SER A 94 -36.44 -31.70 23.80
N ALA A 95 -35.49 -32.50 24.29
CA ALA A 95 -34.10 -32.08 24.42
C ALA A 95 -33.45 -31.95 23.04
N LEU A 96 -33.14 -30.71 22.64
CA LEU A 96 -32.36 -30.43 21.43
C LEU A 96 -30.88 -30.63 21.75
N ALA A 97 -30.23 -31.59 21.08
CA ALA A 97 -28.82 -31.90 21.26
C ALA A 97 -28.07 -31.87 19.92
N PRO A 98 -26.82 -31.36 19.89
CA PRO A 98 -25.96 -31.49 18.72
C PRO A 98 -25.64 -32.96 18.47
N SER A 99 -25.77 -33.41 17.22
CA SER A 99 -25.59 -34.82 16.82
C SER A 99 -24.29 -35.07 16.05
N SER A 100 -23.78 -34.06 15.34
CA SER A 100 -22.46 -34.09 14.73
C SER A 100 -21.98 -32.68 14.39
N ALA A 101 -20.68 -32.52 14.16
CA ALA A 101 -20.13 -31.29 13.59
C ALA A 101 -19.14 -31.57 12.46
N LYS A 102 -18.95 -30.59 11.59
CA LYS A 102 -17.86 -30.57 10.60
C LYS A 102 -17.08 -29.26 10.68
N ALA A 103 -15.77 -29.37 10.86
CA ALA A 103 -14.84 -28.24 10.90
C ALA A 103 -13.95 -28.24 9.64
N LYS A 104 -13.82 -27.09 8.98
CA LYS A 104 -12.93 -26.90 7.82
C LYS A 104 -11.71 -26.08 8.21
N ILE A 105 -10.52 -26.63 7.99
CA ILE A 105 -9.25 -26.00 8.37
C ILE A 105 -8.40 -25.81 7.12
N LEU A 106 -7.97 -24.57 6.86
CA LEU A 106 -6.97 -24.25 5.86
C LEU A 106 -5.58 -24.29 6.51
N ILE A 107 -4.62 -24.94 5.85
CA ILE A 107 -3.23 -25.10 6.33
C ILE A 107 -2.29 -24.68 5.19
N ASN A 108 -1.19 -23.98 5.48
CA ASN A 108 -0.23 -23.60 4.46
C ASN A 108 0.49 -24.83 3.87
N GLU A 109 0.76 -24.83 2.56
CA GLU A 109 1.63 -25.79 1.87
C GLU A 109 3.01 -25.93 2.54
N LYS A 110 3.49 -24.86 3.19
CA LYS A 110 4.75 -24.85 3.97
C LYS A 110 4.76 -25.82 5.16
N VAL A 111 3.61 -26.18 5.73
CA VAL A 111 3.58 -27.02 6.94
C VAL A 111 3.97 -28.45 6.59
N GLY A 112 5.06 -28.94 7.19
CA GLY A 112 5.61 -30.28 6.95
C GLY A 112 4.58 -31.40 7.15
N LYS A 113 4.71 -32.50 6.40
CA LYS A 113 3.74 -33.62 6.45
C LYS A 113 3.59 -34.21 7.87
N ASN A 114 4.70 -34.34 8.58
CA ASN A 114 4.72 -34.87 9.95
C ASN A 114 4.02 -33.89 10.91
N SER A 115 4.35 -32.60 10.82
CA SER A 115 3.74 -31.54 11.63
C SER A 115 2.22 -31.43 11.39
N ARG A 116 1.76 -31.62 10.15
CA ARG A 116 0.33 -31.71 9.81
C ARG A 116 -0.36 -32.91 10.44
N ASN A 117 0.24 -34.09 10.41
CA ASN A 117 -0.31 -35.29 11.07
C ASN A 117 -0.42 -35.06 12.58
N ASN A 118 0.68 -34.67 13.22
CA ASN A 118 0.73 -34.41 14.67
C ASN A 118 -0.29 -33.34 15.11
N LEU A 119 -0.49 -32.29 14.29
CA LEU A 119 -1.51 -31.26 14.53
C LEU A 119 -2.92 -31.84 14.45
N LEU A 120 -3.21 -32.73 13.50
CA LEU A 120 -4.53 -33.34 13.35
C LEU A 120 -4.84 -34.34 14.48
N ASP A 121 -3.86 -35.15 14.88
CA ASP A 121 -4.00 -36.08 16.01
C ASP A 121 -4.26 -35.30 17.32
N LEU A 122 -3.52 -34.20 17.54
CA LEU A 122 -3.70 -33.35 18.72
C LEU A 122 -5.03 -32.58 18.69
N ILE A 123 -5.50 -32.14 17.52
CA ILE A 123 -6.83 -31.54 17.36
C ILE A 123 -7.92 -32.58 17.65
N GLN A 124 -7.81 -33.79 17.10
CA GLN A 124 -8.79 -34.87 17.33
C GLN A 124 -8.91 -35.17 18.83
N GLN A 125 -7.79 -35.32 19.54
CA GLN A 125 -7.77 -35.55 20.99
C GLN A 125 -8.48 -34.44 21.80
N HIS A 126 -8.51 -33.18 21.32
CA HIS A 126 -9.26 -32.10 21.97
C HIS A 126 -10.76 -32.12 21.61
N LEU A 127 -11.12 -32.61 20.42
CA LEU A 127 -12.51 -32.72 19.97
C LEU A 127 -13.22 -33.97 20.51
N ASP A 128 -12.49 -35.03 20.82
CA ASP A 128 -13.00 -36.28 21.44
C ASP A 128 -13.52 -36.05 22.88
N THR A 129 -13.41 -34.83 23.42
CA THR A 129 -14.03 -34.41 24.69
C THR A 129 -15.49 -33.94 24.54
N LEU A 130 -16.08 -34.04 23.34
CA LEU A 130 -17.48 -33.74 23.06
C LEU A 130 -18.34 -34.99 23.04
N ASP A 131 -19.59 -34.87 23.50
CA ASP A 131 -20.61 -35.92 23.46
C ASP A 131 -21.11 -36.25 22.03
N TYR A 132 -20.54 -35.63 20.99
CA TYR A 132 -20.93 -35.78 19.59
C TYR A 132 -19.71 -35.74 18.63
N PRO A 133 -19.71 -36.55 17.56
CA PRO A 133 -18.56 -36.68 16.67
C PRO A 133 -18.32 -35.42 15.81
N VAL A 134 -17.08 -34.96 15.78
CA VAL A 134 -16.62 -33.84 14.93
C VAL A 134 -15.72 -34.35 13.80
N LYS A 135 -16.05 -34.01 12.55
CA LYS A 135 -15.27 -34.37 11.36
C LYS A 135 -14.40 -33.19 10.91
N ILE A 136 -13.09 -33.41 10.83
CA ILE A 136 -12.12 -32.42 10.34
C ILE A 136 -11.97 -32.56 8.81
N ASP A 137 -11.89 -31.45 8.10
CA ASP A 137 -11.76 -31.36 6.64
C ASP A 137 -10.68 -30.34 6.28
N THR A 138 -9.51 -30.83 5.86
CA THR A 138 -8.31 -30.01 5.65
C THR A 138 -8.11 -29.59 4.21
N GLN A 139 -7.85 -28.31 3.98
CA GLN A 139 -7.46 -27.76 2.69
C GLN A 139 -6.04 -27.19 2.75
N LEU A 140 -5.31 -27.29 1.64
CA LEU A 140 -3.96 -26.75 1.50
C LEU A 140 -4.00 -25.54 0.56
N ALA A 141 -3.28 -24.47 0.90
CA ALA A 141 -3.10 -23.29 0.07
C ALA A 141 -1.77 -22.60 0.41
N ARG A 142 -1.36 -21.62 -0.40
CA ARG A 142 -0.25 -20.71 -0.05
C ARG A 142 -0.79 -19.49 0.66
N PHE A 143 -0.26 -19.20 1.84
CA PHE A 143 -0.61 -18.01 2.59
C PHE A 143 0.40 -16.89 2.24
N PRO A 144 -0.04 -15.63 2.07
CA PRO A 144 0.88 -14.51 1.91
C PRO A 144 1.68 -14.29 3.21
N GLU A 145 2.99 -14.07 3.10
CA GLU A 145 3.84 -13.84 4.26
C GLU A 145 3.53 -12.48 4.92
N PRO A 146 3.56 -12.38 6.27
CA PRO A 146 3.44 -11.11 6.95
C PRO A 146 4.65 -10.20 6.66
N ILE A 147 4.39 -8.90 6.53
CA ILE A 147 5.37 -7.91 6.05
C ILE A 147 6.59 -7.78 6.99
N GLU A 148 6.44 -8.14 8.27
CA GLU A 148 7.56 -8.10 9.24
C GLU A 148 8.58 -9.22 9.05
N THR A 149 8.18 -10.42 8.59
CA THR A 149 9.13 -11.54 8.44
C THR A 149 10.00 -11.36 7.20
N SER A 150 9.44 -10.87 6.09
CA SER A 150 10.20 -10.60 4.87
C SER A 150 11.25 -9.50 5.06
N GLY A 151 10.96 -8.48 5.89
CA GLY A 151 11.92 -7.46 6.28
C GLY A 151 13.16 -8.03 7.00
N ARG A 152 12.97 -8.91 7.99
CA ARG A 152 14.08 -9.55 8.71
C ARG A 152 14.87 -10.55 7.84
N ILE A 153 14.19 -11.25 6.92
CA ILE A 153 14.86 -12.12 5.93
C ILE A 153 15.75 -11.29 5.00
N ALA A 154 15.31 -10.10 4.58
CA ALA A 154 16.10 -9.18 3.77
C ALA A 154 17.32 -8.62 4.54
N GLU A 155 17.14 -8.19 5.79
CA GLU A 155 18.22 -7.72 6.67
C GLU A 155 19.30 -8.81 6.88
N LEU A 156 18.89 -10.05 7.15
CA LEU A 156 19.80 -11.19 7.32
C LEU A 156 20.56 -11.50 6.01
N ARG A 157 19.90 -11.45 4.86
CA ARG A 157 20.55 -11.63 3.55
C ARG A 157 21.56 -10.52 3.25
N GLU A 158 21.26 -9.26 3.59
CA GLU A 158 22.18 -8.14 3.45
C GLU A 158 23.41 -8.29 4.37
N LYS A 159 23.19 -8.72 5.62
CA LYS A 159 24.24 -8.97 6.61
C LYS A 159 25.22 -10.06 6.15
N VAL A 160 24.71 -11.15 5.60
CA VAL A 160 25.51 -12.23 4.99
C VAL A 160 26.31 -11.73 3.80
N GLY A 161 25.69 -10.95 2.91
CA GLY A 161 26.38 -10.33 1.77
C GLY A 161 27.52 -9.39 2.19
N LYS A 162 27.32 -8.57 3.22
CA LYS A 162 28.36 -7.72 3.81
C LYS A 162 29.52 -8.54 4.40
N GLN A 163 29.22 -9.59 5.16
CA GLN A 163 30.24 -10.47 5.76
C GLN A 163 31.10 -11.17 4.69
N PHE A 164 30.49 -11.62 3.59
CA PHE A 164 31.23 -12.21 2.47
C PHE A 164 32.14 -11.18 1.78
N LYS A 165 31.60 -10.01 1.40
CA LYS A 165 32.37 -8.97 0.71
C LYS A 165 33.55 -8.47 1.56
N ALA A 166 33.32 -8.17 2.84
CA ALA A 166 34.37 -7.78 3.77
C ALA A 166 35.49 -8.83 3.90
N SER A 167 35.15 -10.12 3.81
CA SER A 167 36.14 -11.21 3.84
C SER A 167 37.05 -11.23 2.61
N LEU A 168 36.54 -10.82 1.44
CA LEU A 168 37.34 -10.66 0.21
C LEU A 168 38.10 -9.32 0.19
N GLU A 169 37.50 -8.24 0.68
CA GLU A 169 38.11 -6.91 0.73
C GLU A 169 39.32 -6.87 1.68
N ASP A 170 39.27 -7.58 2.82
CA ASP A 170 40.43 -7.81 3.71
C ASP A 170 41.58 -8.55 2.99
N LEU A 171 41.25 -9.53 2.13
CA LEU A 171 42.25 -10.21 1.31
C LEU A 171 42.86 -9.25 0.28
N PHE A 172 42.05 -8.47 -0.42
CA PHE A 172 42.53 -7.54 -1.45
C PHE A 172 43.38 -6.42 -0.86
N ALA A 173 42.98 -5.84 0.28
CA ALA A 173 43.76 -4.83 0.99
C ALA A 173 45.16 -5.33 1.38
N LYS A 174 45.30 -6.63 1.68
CA LYS A 174 46.56 -7.25 2.10
C LYS A 174 47.44 -7.78 0.96
N TYR A 175 46.85 -8.25 -0.14
CA TYR A 175 47.58 -8.96 -1.21
C TYR A 175 47.55 -8.28 -2.59
N CYS A 176 46.62 -7.35 -2.85
CA CYS A 176 46.54 -6.59 -4.11
C CYS A 176 45.85 -5.22 -3.94
N PRO A 177 46.31 -4.34 -3.02
CA PRO A 177 45.70 -3.04 -2.81
C PRO A 177 45.70 -2.23 -4.11
N ASN A 178 44.53 -1.68 -4.46
CA ASN A 178 44.25 -0.95 -5.72
C ASN A 178 44.37 -1.77 -7.03
N HIS A 179 44.61 -3.08 -6.97
CA HIS A 179 44.81 -3.96 -8.13
C HIS A 179 43.84 -5.18 -8.15
N CYS A 180 42.88 -5.23 -7.23
CA CYS A 180 41.75 -6.16 -7.23
C CYS A 180 40.44 -5.44 -6.89
N MET A 181 39.32 -5.93 -7.43
CA MET A 181 37.96 -5.54 -6.99
C MET A 181 36.94 -6.65 -7.28
N ILE A 182 35.77 -6.59 -6.65
CA ILE A 182 34.64 -7.49 -6.97
C ILE A 182 33.86 -6.89 -8.15
N ALA A 183 33.77 -7.62 -9.26
CA ALA A 183 32.98 -7.23 -10.44
C ALA A 183 31.49 -7.48 -10.23
N ASP A 184 31.18 -8.66 -9.71
CA ASP A 184 29.84 -9.22 -9.60
C ASP A 184 29.77 -10.12 -8.35
N PHE A 185 28.59 -10.16 -7.74
CA PHE A 185 28.29 -10.90 -6.51
C PHE A 185 26.80 -11.29 -6.51
N ASN A 186 26.54 -12.58 -6.51
CA ASN A 186 25.21 -13.17 -6.44
C ASN A 186 25.12 -14.08 -5.19
N LEU A 187 24.02 -13.96 -4.46
CA LEU A 187 23.75 -14.68 -3.22
C LEU A 187 22.34 -15.25 -3.27
N GLN A 188 22.22 -16.56 -3.48
CA GLN A 188 20.93 -17.25 -3.53
C GLN A 188 20.60 -17.84 -2.16
N THR A 189 19.48 -17.41 -1.58
CA THR A 189 19.04 -17.79 -0.24
C THR A 189 17.58 -18.20 -0.22
N GLU A 190 17.26 -19.23 0.55
CA GLU A 190 15.89 -19.72 0.78
C GLU A 190 15.54 -19.59 2.27
N PRO A 191 14.38 -19.02 2.64
CA PRO A 191 13.93 -19.01 4.04
C PRO A 191 13.53 -20.42 4.46
N VAL A 192 13.92 -20.83 5.66
CA VAL A 192 13.69 -22.17 6.21
C VAL A 192 13.21 -22.09 7.66
N ASN A 193 12.53 -23.14 8.14
CA ASN A 193 12.12 -23.19 9.54
C ASN A 193 13.34 -23.36 10.46
N SER A 194 13.27 -22.86 11.69
CA SER A 194 14.36 -22.99 12.68
C SER A 194 14.67 -24.47 13.01
N GLU A 195 13.68 -25.35 12.92
CA GLU A 195 13.81 -26.79 13.09
C GLU A 195 14.69 -27.46 12.01
N GLU A 196 14.78 -26.90 10.80
CA GLU A 196 15.64 -27.46 9.73
C GLU A 196 17.12 -27.13 9.93
N VAL A 197 17.43 -26.09 10.71
CA VAL A 197 18.80 -25.65 11.00
C VAL A 197 19.53 -26.67 11.88
N GLU A 198 18.82 -27.31 12.82
CA GLU A 198 19.39 -28.28 13.77
C GLU A 198 19.95 -29.55 13.09
N TYR A 199 19.42 -29.90 11.91
CA TYR A 199 19.88 -31.02 11.08
C TYR A 199 20.80 -30.58 9.92
N GLY A 200 21.16 -29.29 9.86
CA GLY A 200 21.92 -28.68 8.78
C GLY A 200 23.43 -28.92 8.84
N ALA A 201 24.11 -28.86 7.69
CA ALA A 201 25.57 -28.81 7.67
C ALA A 201 26.08 -27.42 8.10
N PRO A 202 27.21 -27.32 8.84
CA PRO A 202 27.80 -26.04 9.20
C PRO A 202 28.14 -25.22 7.94
N GLY A 203 27.80 -23.93 7.96
CA GLY A 203 28.00 -23.01 6.82
C GLY A 203 26.95 -23.09 5.70
N GLU A 204 25.96 -23.99 5.79
CA GLU A 204 24.83 -24.05 4.85
C GLU A 204 23.62 -23.22 5.32
N TYR A 205 23.47 -23.07 6.64
CA TYR A 205 22.34 -22.39 7.29
C TYR A 205 22.85 -21.24 8.15
N ILE A 206 22.11 -20.13 8.14
CA ILE A 206 22.41 -18.91 8.88
C ILE A 206 21.13 -18.45 9.58
N GLN A 207 21.17 -18.33 10.90
CA GLN A 207 20.02 -18.03 11.76
C GLN A 207 20.30 -16.81 12.62
N GLU A 208 19.29 -15.94 12.76
CA GLU A 208 19.31 -14.82 13.70
C GLU A 208 17.96 -14.73 14.42
N GLY A 209 17.96 -15.06 15.71
CA GLY A 209 16.74 -15.21 16.50
C GLY A 209 15.81 -16.29 15.95
N SER A 210 14.58 -15.90 15.61
CA SER A 210 13.53 -16.80 15.10
C SER A 210 13.47 -16.93 13.57
N VAL A 211 14.47 -16.42 12.85
CA VAL A 211 14.52 -16.42 11.37
C VAL A 211 15.78 -17.12 10.91
N ALA A 212 15.64 -18.04 9.96
CA ALA A 212 16.75 -18.76 9.35
C ALA A 212 16.68 -18.73 7.82
N ILE A 213 17.86 -18.66 7.20
CA ILE A 213 18.04 -18.77 5.75
C ILE A 213 19.07 -19.84 5.41
N ARG A 214 18.80 -20.59 4.35
CA ARG A 214 19.72 -21.56 3.74
C ARG A 214 20.42 -20.90 2.56
N VAL A 215 21.75 -20.97 2.50
CA VAL A 215 22.54 -20.48 1.36
C VAL A 215 22.60 -21.59 0.30
N LYS A 216 22.08 -21.32 -0.90
CA LYS A 216 22.02 -22.30 -2.01
C LYS A 216 23.25 -22.23 -2.92
N ASP A 217 23.59 -21.03 -3.37
CA ASP A 217 24.79 -20.70 -4.14
C ASP A 217 25.26 -19.31 -3.73
N LEU A 218 26.58 -19.12 -3.75
CA LEU A 218 27.22 -17.84 -3.52
C LEU A 218 28.32 -17.67 -4.58
N SER A 219 27.97 -16.97 -5.66
CA SER A 219 28.82 -16.74 -6.82
C SER A 219 29.44 -15.34 -6.78
N ALA A 220 30.74 -15.20 -7.09
CA ALA A 220 31.36 -13.89 -7.28
C ALA A 220 32.50 -13.91 -8.31
N THR A 221 32.67 -12.76 -8.98
CA THR A 221 33.72 -12.55 -10.00
C THR A 221 34.70 -11.49 -9.51
N ILE A 222 35.98 -11.84 -9.47
CA ILE A 222 37.07 -10.96 -9.01
C ILE A 222 37.82 -10.40 -10.22
N LEU A 223 37.91 -9.07 -10.34
CA LEU A 223 38.80 -8.41 -11.30
C LEU A 223 40.18 -8.31 -10.67
N VAL A 224 41.22 -8.69 -11.41
CA VAL A 224 42.63 -8.65 -10.95
C VAL A 224 43.49 -8.01 -12.04
N ASP A 225 44.47 -7.18 -11.66
CA ASP A 225 45.30 -6.51 -12.65
C ASP A 225 46.17 -7.50 -13.47
N GLU A 226 46.27 -7.25 -14.78
CA GLU A 226 47.06 -8.03 -15.73
C GLU A 226 48.56 -8.06 -15.39
N SER A 227 49.05 -7.05 -14.65
CA SER A 227 50.44 -6.95 -14.18
C SER A 227 50.79 -7.89 -13.01
N LEU A 228 49.81 -8.53 -12.36
CA LEU A 228 50.09 -9.65 -11.45
C LEU A 228 50.42 -10.91 -12.26
N ALA A 229 51.45 -11.64 -11.85
CA ALA A 229 51.91 -12.83 -12.55
C ALA A 229 50.83 -13.94 -12.53
N PRO A 230 50.73 -14.79 -13.58
CA PRO A 230 49.66 -15.80 -13.67
C PRO A 230 49.55 -16.72 -12.45
N ALA A 231 50.68 -17.06 -11.81
CA ALA A 231 50.72 -17.85 -10.59
C ALA A 231 50.18 -17.09 -9.35
N GLU A 232 50.44 -15.79 -9.24
CA GLU A 232 49.92 -14.93 -8.16
C GLU A 232 48.40 -14.80 -8.28
N ARG A 233 47.89 -14.61 -9.50
CA ARG A 233 46.45 -14.56 -9.78
C ARG A 233 45.76 -15.88 -9.42
N ALA A 234 46.37 -17.03 -9.73
CA ALA A 234 45.84 -18.34 -9.32
C ALA A 234 45.85 -18.52 -7.80
N ASN A 235 46.97 -18.21 -7.13
CA ASN A 235 47.07 -18.27 -5.68
C ASN A 235 46.05 -17.36 -4.98
N LEU A 236 45.74 -16.19 -5.55
CA LEU A 236 44.76 -15.27 -4.99
C LEU A 236 43.33 -15.83 -5.02
N ILE A 237 42.96 -16.59 -6.06
CA ILE A 237 41.67 -17.30 -6.13
C ILE A 237 41.59 -18.38 -5.03
N GLU A 238 42.65 -19.16 -4.83
CA GLU A 238 42.66 -20.21 -3.78
C GLU A 238 42.66 -19.62 -2.37
N MET A 239 43.40 -18.52 -2.14
CA MET A 239 43.33 -17.77 -0.88
C MET A 239 41.93 -17.18 -0.64
N ALA A 240 41.27 -16.68 -1.67
CA ALA A 240 39.89 -16.18 -1.59
C ALA A 240 38.92 -17.31 -1.23
N LYS A 241 38.96 -18.44 -1.94
CA LYS A 241 38.15 -19.64 -1.63
C LYS A 241 38.32 -20.06 -0.17
N PHE A 242 39.57 -20.19 0.29
CA PHE A 242 39.88 -20.58 1.67
C PHE A 242 39.35 -19.56 2.70
N LYS A 243 39.53 -18.26 2.45
CA LYS A 243 39.02 -17.16 3.29
C LYS A 243 37.48 -17.15 3.37
N THR A 244 36.80 -17.58 2.30
CA THR A 244 35.33 -17.66 2.23
C THR A 244 34.73 -19.01 2.64
N ALA A 245 35.55 -20.00 3.03
CA ALA A 245 35.11 -21.38 3.30
C ALA A 245 34.17 -21.56 4.51
N ILE A 246 33.81 -20.48 5.21
CA ILE A 246 32.74 -20.43 6.21
C ILE A 246 31.34 -20.58 5.57
N PHE A 247 31.20 -20.30 4.27
CA PHE A 247 29.96 -20.49 3.50
C PHE A 247 30.05 -21.73 2.62
N LYS A 248 28.96 -22.49 2.54
CA LYS A 248 28.83 -23.63 1.62
C LYS A 248 28.48 -23.15 0.20
N ASN A 249 28.83 -23.95 -0.81
CA ASN A 249 28.54 -23.69 -2.24
C ASN A 249 29.04 -22.32 -2.76
N VAL A 250 30.27 -21.94 -2.40
CA VAL A 250 30.92 -20.73 -2.92
C VAL A 250 31.57 -21.01 -4.28
N SER A 251 31.23 -20.22 -5.29
CA SER A 251 31.80 -20.27 -6.64
C SER A 251 32.52 -18.96 -6.99
N LEU A 252 33.87 -19.00 -6.93
CA LEU A 252 34.72 -17.85 -7.27
C LEU A 252 35.36 -17.99 -8.65
N SER A 253 35.20 -16.96 -9.48
CA SER A 253 35.96 -16.78 -10.71
C SER A 253 36.84 -15.53 -10.63
N ALA A 254 37.88 -15.44 -11.45
CA ALA A 254 38.63 -14.20 -11.63
C ALA A 254 38.95 -13.90 -13.09
N LYS A 255 38.98 -12.61 -13.42
CA LYS A 255 39.20 -12.08 -14.77
C LYS A 255 40.32 -11.04 -14.74
N ALA A 256 41.30 -11.20 -15.62
CA ALA A 256 42.40 -10.25 -15.76
C ALA A 256 41.98 -9.03 -16.58
N MET A 257 42.40 -7.83 -16.17
CA MET A 257 42.25 -6.58 -16.92
C MET A 257 43.31 -5.56 -16.52
N ARG A 258 43.47 -4.46 -17.25
CA ARG A 258 44.39 -3.37 -16.87
C ARG A 258 43.65 -2.30 -16.08
N PHE A 259 44.08 -2.03 -14.85
CA PHE A 259 43.53 -0.97 -14.02
C PHE A 259 44.18 0.37 -14.44
N PRO A 260 43.44 1.49 -14.52
CA PRO A 260 44.01 2.79 -14.83
C PRO A 260 45.02 3.23 -13.76
N ARG A 261 46.30 3.34 -14.12
CA ARG A 261 47.36 3.79 -13.21
C ARG A 261 47.23 5.30 -12.93
N PRO A 262 47.10 5.74 -11.67
CA PRO A 262 47.10 7.17 -11.35
C PRO A 262 48.43 7.84 -11.74
N GLY A 263 48.37 8.80 -12.67
CA GLY A 263 49.49 9.69 -13.01
C GLY A 263 50.20 9.45 -14.35
N ALA A 264 49.82 8.44 -15.15
CA ALA A 264 50.46 8.18 -16.44
C ALA A 264 49.91 9.06 -17.59
N LEU A 265 50.35 10.31 -17.67
CA LEU A 265 50.18 11.19 -18.84
C LEU A 265 51.54 11.52 -19.49
N VAL A 266 51.51 11.81 -20.79
CA VAL A 266 52.62 12.25 -21.66
C VAL A 266 53.71 11.20 -21.95
N ALA A 267 53.60 10.57 -23.12
CA ALA A 267 54.65 10.57 -24.16
C ALA A 267 54.15 9.78 -25.39
N ASP A 268 53.61 10.47 -26.40
CA ASP A 268 53.39 9.90 -27.75
C ASP A 268 54.28 10.65 -28.76
N GLY A 269 54.66 9.98 -29.84
CA GLY A 269 55.78 10.37 -30.70
C GLY A 269 55.47 11.44 -31.74
N THR A 270 56.24 12.53 -31.74
CA THR A 270 56.27 13.49 -32.84
C THR A 270 57.03 12.93 -34.05
N LEU A 271 56.41 12.95 -35.22
CA LEU A 271 57.02 12.64 -36.53
C LEU A 271 57.01 13.90 -37.42
N ASP A 272 58.12 14.16 -38.12
CA ASP A 272 58.25 15.35 -38.98
C ASP A 272 57.47 15.23 -40.31
N PRO A 273 56.74 16.28 -40.73
CA PRO A 273 55.67 16.17 -41.73
C PRO A 273 56.12 16.28 -43.20
N VAL A 274 57.33 15.83 -43.57
CA VAL A 274 57.89 16.06 -44.91
C VAL A 274 58.39 14.80 -45.65
N THR A 275 58.86 13.75 -44.96
CA THR A 275 59.49 12.59 -45.63
C THR A 275 59.01 11.20 -45.20
N GLY A 276 58.19 11.09 -44.15
CA GLY A 276 57.43 9.86 -43.86
C GLY A 276 58.24 8.59 -43.55
N GLN A 277 59.48 8.72 -43.07
CA GLN A 277 60.29 7.59 -42.59
C GLN A 277 60.78 7.82 -41.15
N PRO A 278 60.93 6.75 -40.33
CA PRO A 278 61.46 6.87 -38.98
C PRO A 278 62.96 7.21 -39.01
N ILE A 279 63.38 8.22 -38.25
CA ILE A 279 64.78 8.63 -38.15
C ILE A 279 65.56 7.57 -37.34
N ALA A 280 66.34 6.75 -38.04
CA ALA A 280 67.31 5.87 -37.39
C ALA A 280 68.46 6.70 -36.79
N SER A 281 68.57 6.72 -35.47
CA SER A 281 69.77 7.21 -34.76
C SER A 281 70.40 6.06 -34.00
N ALA A 282 71.65 5.76 -34.36
CA ALA A 282 72.49 4.76 -33.71
C ALA A 282 73.88 5.35 -33.48
N SER A 283 74.64 4.71 -32.58
CA SER A 283 75.96 5.15 -32.07
C SER A 283 75.88 6.30 -31.02
N ARG A 284 76.74 6.34 -29.99
CA ARG A 284 77.87 5.44 -29.68
C ARG A 284 78.20 5.33 -28.18
N SER A 285 78.65 4.13 -27.83
CA SER A 285 79.35 3.68 -26.63
C SER A 285 80.15 4.70 -25.78
N ILE A 286 80.14 4.48 -24.46
CA ILE A 286 81.37 4.18 -23.71
C ILE A 286 81.15 2.83 -23.00
N ALA A 287 82.21 2.03 -22.84
CA ALA A 287 82.18 0.71 -22.20
C ALA A 287 83.18 0.63 -21.05
N SER A 288 82.89 -0.21 -20.04
CA SER A 288 83.91 -0.79 -19.17
C SER A 288 83.46 -2.18 -18.72
N ASP A 289 83.97 -3.19 -19.43
CA ASP A 289 83.81 -4.60 -19.11
C ASP A 289 84.83 -4.99 -18.02
N SER A 290 84.43 -5.76 -17.01
CA SER A 290 85.39 -6.58 -16.26
C SER A 290 84.71 -7.84 -15.74
N LYS A 291 85.31 -9.00 -16.05
CA LYS A 291 84.77 -10.34 -15.83
C LYS A 291 85.35 -10.98 -14.57
N SER A 292 84.64 -11.97 -14.01
CA SER A 292 85.11 -13.21 -13.34
C SER A 292 84.25 -13.56 -12.09
N ASN A 293 84.04 -14.83 -11.70
CA ASN A 293 84.22 -16.09 -12.44
C ASN A 293 83.33 -17.23 -11.89
N THR A 294 83.01 -18.17 -12.78
CA THR A 294 82.79 -19.64 -12.63
C THR A 294 82.38 -20.29 -11.28
N SER A 295 81.19 -20.93 -11.31
CA SER A 295 80.89 -22.35 -10.96
C SER A 295 81.25 -23.01 -9.60
N SER A 296 80.21 -23.51 -8.91
CA SER A 296 80.04 -24.89 -8.38
C SER A 296 78.66 -24.98 -7.68
N SER A 297 77.70 -25.88 -7.95
CA SER A 297 77.65 -27.36 -8.07
C SER A 297 77.54 -28.13 -6.74
N THR A 298 76.48 -28.97 -6.64
CA THR A 298 76.33 -30.19 -5.79
C THR A 298 76.24 -30.03 -4.25
N ASP A 299 75.50 -30.83 -3.47
CA ASP A 299 74.55 -31.95 -3.75
C ASP A 299 73.54 -32.18 -2.59
N SER A 300 72.57 -33.10 -2.77
CA SER A 300 71.96 -34.03 -1.80
C SER A 300 71.36 -33.50 -0.45
N LYS A 301 70.13 -33.79 -0.01
CA LYS A 301 69.27 -35.01 0.12
C LYS A 301 69.12 -35.50 1.59
N ASN A 302 67.87 -35.44 2.08
CA ASN A 302 67.16 -36.42 2.91
C ASN A 302 67.53 -36.76 4.38
N GLN A 303 66.45 -36.84 5.18
CA GLN A 303 66.17 -37.81 6.28
C GLN A 303 66.93 -37.71 7.63
N LEU A 304 66.46 -38.27 8.75
CA LEU A 304 65.10 -38.47 9.36
C LEU A 304 65.32 -39.04 10.81
N VAL A 305 64.26 -39.16 11.63
CA VAL A 305 64.21 -39.89 12.94
C VAL A 305 64.94 -39.20 14.11
N ALA A 306 64.63 -39.41 15.40
CA ALA A 306 63.38 -39.29 16.18
C ALA A 306 63.68 -39.48 17.69
N SER A 307 62.75 -39.03 18.56
CA SER A 307 62.50 -39.51 19.95
C SER A 307 63.63 -39.33 21.01
N THR A 308 63.44 -39.40 22.35
CA THR A 308 62.30 -39.84 23.19
C THR A 308 62.38 -39.26 24.64
N THR A 309 61.25 -39.22 25.38
CA THR A 309 61.14 -39.40 26.87
C THR A 309 61.59 -38.24 27.81
N SER A 310 61.06 -38.00 29.04
CA SER A 310 59.71 -38.04 29.70
C SER A 310 59.86 -37.59 31.19
N THR A 311 58.73 -37.28 31.89
CA THR A 311 58.55 -37.21 33.38
C THR A 311 59.39 -36.16 34.17
N ASN A 312 59.21 -35.76 35.44
CA ASN A 312 58.14 -35.63 36.49
C ASN A 312 58.77 -34.77 37.65
N THR A 313 58.19 -34.25 38.76
CA THR A 313 56.91 -33.79 39.39
C THR A 313 57.33 -33.13 40.75
N ASN A 314 56.57 -32.52 41.70
CA ASN A 314 55.14 -32.33 42.02
C ASN A 314 54.97 -31.12 43.00
N ALA A 315 53.73 -30.85 43.50
CA ALA A 315 53.33 -29.99 44.63
C ALA A 315 53.41 -28.44 44.44
N GLU A 316 52.54 -27.54 44.97
CA GLU A 316 51.27 -27.51 45.74
C GLU A 316 51.33 -26.62 47.01
N SER A 317 50.18 -26.04 47.41
CA SER A 317 49.92 -24.99 48.43
C SER A 317 50.26 -23.54 48.00
N ALA A 318 49.51 -22.49 48.40
CA ALA A 318 48.38 -22.42 49.33
C ALA A 318 47.26 -21.40 48.93
N VAL A 319 46.03 -21.72 49.36
CA VAL A 319 44.91 -20.87 49.85
C VAL A 319 44.98 -19.35 49.55
N LYS A 320 44.05 -18.69 48.84
CA LYS A 320 42.55 -18.66 48.92
C LYS A 320 41.94 -17.77 50.02
N GLN A 321 42.61 -16.66 50.34
CA GLN A 321 42.05 -15.35 50.76
C GLN A 321 42.73 -14.30 49.84
N GLU A 322 42.16 -13.16 49.43
CA GLU A 322 41.06 -12.36 49.99
C GLU A 322 40.00 -12.04 48.92
N ARG A 323 38.72 -12.21 49.25
CA ARG A 323 37.57 -11.66 48.51
C ARG A 323 36.48 -11.40 49.56
N PHE A 324 35.88 -10.21 49.55
CA PHE A 324 35.24 -9.55 50.70
C PHE A 324 36.23 -8.98 51.74
N GLU A 325 36.79 -7.79 51.45
CA GLU A 325 36.93 -6.68 52.42
C GLU A 325 37.48 -5.40 51.74
N ARG A 326 36.62 -4.71 50.97
CA ARG A 326 36.83 -3.30 50.60
C ARG A 326 35.54 -2.56 50.17
N ILE A 327 34.44 -2.80 50.89
CA ILE A 327 33.18 -2.03 50.76
C ILE A 327 32.99 -1.18 52.01
N GLU A 328 33.96 -0.30 52.27
CA GLU A 328 33.80 0.93 53.06
C GLU A 328 35.01 1.83 52.77
N LYS A 329 34.80 3.16 52.82
CA LYS A 329 35.83 4.21 52.63
C LYS A 329 36.71 4.05 51.36
N ILE A 330 36.23 4.59 50.25
CA ILE A 330 36.62 5.95 49.81
C ILE A 330 35.34 6.65 49.32
N GLU A 331 34.83 7.60 50.11
CA GLU A 331 33.85 8.60 49.67
C GLU A 331 34.43 9.97 50.07
N ARG A 332 34.50 10.93 49.14
CA ARG A 332 35.43 12.09 49.11
C ARG A 332 36.85 11.59 48.82
N VAL A 333 37.49 11.84 47.67
CA VAL A 333 37.66 13.10 46.92
C VAL A 333 37.97 12.78 45.46
N GLU A 334 37.04 13.02 44.51
CA GLU A 334 37.35 13.01 43.06
C GLU A 334 36.41 13.86 42.17
N ASN A 335 35.54 14.69 42.77
CA ASN A 335 34.60 15.55 42.02
C ASN A 335 35.17 16.97 41.76
N GLY A 336 36.43 17.06 41.33
CA GLY A 336 37.10 18.32 40.98
C GLY A 336 37.44 18.39 39.50
N ASP A 337 38.47 17.65 39.08
CA ASP A 337 39.15 17.86 37.79
C ASP A 337 38.28 17.51 36.57
N ALA A 338 37.35 16.56 36.68
CA ALA A 338 36.43 16.19 35.60
C ALA A 338 35.54 17.37 35.15
N VAL A 339 35.07 18.20 36.08
CA VAL A 339 34.26 19.39 35.77
C VAL A 339 35.12 20.47 35.10
N GLN A 340 36.38 20.60 35.54
CA GLN A 340 37.31 21.59 35.02
C GLN A 340 37.78 21.29 33.59
N ALA A 341 37.82 20.00 33.20
CA ALA A 341 38.09 19.56 31.84
C ALA A 341 36.94 19.91 30.85
N GLU A 342 35.68 19.71 31.24
CA GLU A 342 34.52 20.09 30.41
C GLU A 342 34.43 21.62 30.21
N LEU A 343 34.72 22.40 31.26
CA LEU A 343 34.67 23.87 31.18
C LEU A 343 35.65 24.48 30.15
N GLN A 344 36.75 23.79 29.85
CA GLN A 344 37.69 24.24 28.80
C GLN A 344 37.14 23.98 27.40
N LYS A 345 36.43 22.86 27.17
CA LYS A 345 35.81 22.55 25.87
C LYS A 345 34.82 23.63 25.45
N PHE A 346 33.98 24.09 26.39
CA PHE A 346 33.02 25.18 26.13
C PHE A 346 33.69 26.49 25.68
N LYS A 347 34.88 26.83 26.20
CA LYS A 347 35.63 28.02 25.76
C LYS A 347 36.14 27.87 24.32
N VAL A 348 36.62 26.68 23.95
CA VAL A 348 37.07 26.39 22.57
C VAL A 348 35.91 26.47 21.58
N TYR A 349 34.77 25.83 21.88
CA TYR A 349 33.59 25.88 21.01
C TYR A 349 33.00 27.30 20.91
N GLY A 350 32.98 28.07 22.00
CA GLY A 350 32.55 29.47 21.97
C GLY A 350 33.43 30.36 21.08
N LEU A 351 34.75 30.14 21.09
CA LEU A 351 35.69 30.86 20.23
C LEU A 351 35.50 30.51 18.75
N ILE A 352 35.35 29.21 18.43
CA ILE A 352 35.06 28.75 17.06
C ILE A 352 33.75 29.35 16.54
N PHE A 353 32.68 29.32 17.34
CA PHE A 353 31.38 29.88 16.99
C PHE A 353 31.45 31.40 16.75
N GLY A 354 32.20 32.13 17.59
CA GLY A 354 32.49 33.55 17.40
C GLY A 354 33.20 33.84 16.08
N CYS A 355 34.24 33.07 15.74
CA CYS A 355 34.95 33.20 14.47
C CYS A 355 34.06 32.92 13.24
N SER A 356 33.16 31.92 13.31
CA SER A 356 32.21 31.64 12.24
C SER A 356 31.21 32.78 12.03
N ILE A 357 30.68 33.37 13.10
CA ILE A 357 29.78 34.54 13.01
C ILE A 357 30.50 35.74 12.41
N LEU A 358 31.74 36.02 12.84
CA LEU A 358 32.52 37.15 12.37
C LEU A 358 32.86 37.01 10.87
N SER A 359 33.21 35.80 10.43
CA SER A 359 33.41 35.48 9.00
C SER A 359 32.12 35.70 8.18
N LEU A 360 30.96 35.28 8.69
CA LEU A 360 29.67 35.47 8.02
C LEU A 360 29.29 36.96 7.90
N LEU A 361 29.55 37.77 8.92
CA LEU A 361 29.36 39.22 8.87
C LEU A 361 30.26 39.90 7.83
N VAL A 362 31.52 39.45 7.68
CA VAL A 362 32.42 39.94 6.61
C VAL A 362 31.88 39.59 5.23
N PHE A 363 31.37 38.38 5.02
CA PHE A 363 30.73 38.00 3.75
C PHE A 363 29.48 38.84 3.43
N VAL A 364 28.64 39.14 4.41
CA VAL A 364 27.47 40.03 4.23
C VAL A 364 27.91 41.46 3.92
N ALA A 365 28.95 41.97 4.58
CA ALA A 365 29.50 43.29 4.28
C ALA A 365 30.03 43.38 2.83
N ILE A 366 30.77 42.38 2.36
CA ILE A 366 31.27 42.30 0.98
C ILE A 366 30.10 42.22 -0.02
N ALA A 367 29.09 41.39 0.26
CA ALA A 367 27.90 41.26 -0.59
C ALA A 367 27.06 42.55 -0.70
N SER A 368 27.15 43.45 0.30
CA SER A 368 26.48 44.75 0.27
C SER A 368 27.16 45.80 -0.62
N TYR A 369 28.41 45.57 -1.04
CA TYR A 369 29.26 46.59 -1.67
C TYR A 369 29.15 46.58 -3.21
N ARG A 370 28.17 47.32 -3.76
CA ARG A 370 28.09 47.59 -5.21
C ARG A 370 28.81 48.88 -5.61
N PRO A 371 29.68 48.86 -6.65
CA PRO A 371 30.32 50.07 -7.17
C PRO A 371 29.31 50.96 -7.92
N LYS A 372 29.61 52.26 -7.98
CA LYS A 372 28.74 53.32 -8.52
C LYS A 372 29.26 53.79 -9.89
N ALA A 373 28.47 53.59 -10.94
CA ALA A 373 28.75 54.05 -12.31
C ALA A 373 27.52 54.79 -12.88
N SER A 374 27.72 55.66 -13.88
CA SER A 374 26.81 56.77 -14.20
C SER A 374 26.11 56.71 -15.57
N ASN A 375 24.85 57.15 -15.59
CA ASN A 375 24.10 57.79 -16.67
C ASN A 375 24.39 57.43 -18.14
N SER A 376 23.47 56.69 -18.77
CA SER A 376 22.73 57.15 -19.97
C SER A 376 21.49 56.26 -20.25
N GLY A 377 20.45 56.85 -20.83
CA GLY A 377 19.28 56.17 -21.41
C GLY A 377 18.92 56.82 -22.75
N PRO A 378 17.68 56.69 -23.31
CA PRO A 378 16.48 56.06 -22.73
C PRO A 378 15.61 55.22 -23.73
N SER A 379 14.44 54.76 -23.24
CA SER A 379 13.18 54.44 -23.99
C SER A 379 13.18 53.23 -24.98
N VAL A 380 12.06 52.64 -25.42
CA VAL A 380 10.59 52.92 -25.33
C VAL A 380 9.79 51.63 -25.00
N THR A 381 8.62 51.74 -24.37
CA THR A 381 7.65 50.64 -24.12
C THR A 381 6.51 50.55 -25.15
N ARG A 382 6.15 49.33 -25.62
CA ARG A 382 4.80 48.89 -26.10
C ARG A 382 4.74 47.36 -26.05
N ILE A 383 3.89 46.73 -25.24
CA ILE A 383 2.44 46.44 -25.40
C ILE A 383 2.16 45.25 -26.35
N ILE A 384 1.89 44.10 -25.70
CA ILE A 384 0.93 43.01 -25.96
C ILE A 384 0.23 42.95 -27.35
N GLN A 385 0.20 41.77 -28.00
CA GLN A 385 -0.98 40.85 -28.06
C GLN A 385 -1.08 39.98 -29.33
N SER A 386 -1.39 38.68 -29.11
CA SER A 386 -2.23 37.79 -29.94
C SER A 386 -1.69 36.98 -31.14
N LEU A 387 -2.41 35.86 -31.32
CA LEU A 387 -2.60 35.02 -32.52
C LEU A 387 -1.45 34.11 -32.98
N ALA A 388 -1.61 32.83 -32.65
CA ALA A 388 -1.16 31.73 -33.48
C ALA A 388 -2.26 31.40 -34.51
N SER A 389 -1.89 31.30 -35.79
CA SER A 389 -2.64 30.61 -36.85
C SER A 389 -1.78 30.47 -38.11
N ASP A 390 -1.51 29.22 -38.50
CA ASP A 390 -0.96 28.80 -39.80
C ASP A 390 -1.88 29.25 -40.98
N PRO A 391 -1.48 29.18 -42.30
CA PRO A 391 -0.56 28.17 -42.85
C PRO A 391 0.30 28.47 -44.12
N VAL A 392 1.23 27.52 -44.39
CA VAL A 392 1.62 26.97 -45.72
C VAL A 392 2.52 27.76 -46.72
N SER A 393 3.38 26.97 -47.40
CA SER A 393 4.12 27.22 -48.68
C SER A 393 5.44 28.00 -48.72
N THR A 394 6.52 27.25 -48.56
CA THR A 394 7.65 27.10 -49.52
C THR A 394 8.28 28.32 -50.21
N SER A 395 9.57 28.51 -49.99
CA SER A 395 10.55 28.85 -51.05
C SER A 395 11.89 28.13 -50.79
N ALA A 396 12.68 27.95 -51.85
CA ALA A 396 13.87 27.08 -51.95
C ALA A 396 15.09 27.95 -52.40
N PRO A 397 16.35 27.45 -52.63
CA PRO A 397 16.74 26.08 -52.95
C PRO A 397 18.03 25.53 -52.31
N SER A 398 18.31 24.25 -52.61
CA SER A 398 19.49 23.50 -52.20
C SER A 398 20.66 23.59 -53.20
N THR A 399 21.86 23.94 -52.72
CA THR A 399 23.13 23.57 -53.36
C THR A 399 24.25 23.43 -52.31
N TYR A 400 24.67 22.20 -52.01
CA TYR A 400 25.98 21.72 -52.47
C TYR A 400 26.04 20.18 -52.42
N ARG A 401 27.06 19.61 -53.05
CA ARG A 401 27.14 18.20 -53.45
C ARG A 401 27.96 17.38 -52.44
N ALA A 402 27.56 16.13 -52.21
CA ALA A 402 28.37 15.17 -51.45
C ALA A 402 29.76 15.00 -52.09
N GLY A 403 30.80 15.02 -51.26
CA GLY A 403 32.15 14.58 -51.60
C GLY A 403 32.54 13.45 -50.67
N GLU A 404 32.92 12.31 -51.23
CA GLU A 404 33.45 11.19 -50.44
C GLU A 404 34.82 11.57 -49.88
N SER A 405 34.98 11.44 -48.56
CA SER A 405 36.28 11.36 -47.91
C SER A 405 36.23 10.17 -46.95
N THR A 406 36.88 9.08 -47.36
CA THR A 406 37.02 7.87 -46.55
C THR A 406 38.13 8.04 -45.50
N LEU A 407 38.07 7.24 -44.43
CA LEU A 407 39.04 7.10 -43.33
C LEU A 407 39.00 8.15 -42.20
N SER A 408 38.36 7.79 -41.07
CA SER A 408 39.05 7.72 -39.75
C SER A 408 38.21 6.99 -38.69
N GLY A 409 38.14 5.65 -38.78
CA GLY A 409 37.35 4.80 -37.85
C GLY A 409 37.87 4.69 -36.41
N LYS A 410 38.51 5.74 -35.87
CA LYS A 410 38.94 5.85 -34.47
C LYS A 410 38.13 6.85 -33.66
N GLU A 411 37.63 7.93 -34.27
CA GLU A 411 36.90 8.99 -33.58
C GLU A 411 35.46 8.56 -33.24
N ASP A 412 34.79 7.88 -34.18
CA ASP A 412 33.46 7.29 -33.96
C ASP A 412 33.44 6.35 -32.75
N HIS A 413 34.48 5.53 -32.57
CA HIS A 413 34.49 4.51 -31.53
C HIS A 413 34.59 5.13 -30.12
N SER A 414 35.36 6.21 -29.94
CA SER A 414 35.43 6.91 -28.65
C SER A 414 34.16 7.71 -28.37
N ALA A 415 33.54 8.31 -29.39
CA ALA A 415 32.24 8.95 -29.29
C ALA A 415 31.13 7.95 -28.88
N LEU A 416 31.09 6.76 -29.51
CA LEU A 416 30.14 5.70 -29.20
C LEU A 416 30.33 5.14 -27.78
N ILE A 417 31.58 4.96 -27.31
CA ILE A 417 31.85 4.56 -25.92
C ILE A 417 31.33 5.63 -24.94
N SER A 418 31.55 6.91 -25.26
CA SER A 418 31.10 8.04 -24.44
C SER A 418 29.57 8.11 -24.36
N ARG A 419 28.87 7.91 -25.49
CA ARG A 419 27.38 7.84 -25.53
C ARG A 419 26.84 6.66 -24.72
N ARG A 420 27.43 5.46 -24.84
CA ARG A 420 27.04 4.28 -24.03
C ARG A 420 27.15 4.55 -22.54
N PHE A 421 28.26 5.15 -22.10
CA PHE A 421 28.50 5.49 -20.70
C PHE A 421 27.50 6.54 -20.19
N GLU A 422 27.18 7.57 -20.97
CA GLU A 422 26.17 8.57 -20.58
C GLU A 422 24.77 7.95 -20.47
N ILE A 423 24.39 7.08 -21.42
CA ILE A 423 23.14 6.31 -21.38
C ILE A 423 23.05 5.44 -20.12
N GLU A 424 24.11 4.70 -19.79
CA GLU A 424 24.15 3.79 -18.65
C GLU A 424 24.08 4.56 -17.32
N ASN A 425 24.85 5.65 -17.18
CA ASN A 425 24.80 6.52 -15.99
C ASN A 425 23.43 7.20 -15.82
N LEU A 426 22.83 7.72 -16.90
CA LEU A 426 21.49 8.32 -16.84
C LEU A 426 20.41 7.29 -16.47
N MET A 427 20.51 6.05 -16.97
CA MET A 427 19.61 4.97 -16.58
C MET A 427 19.76 4.61 -15.09
N GLU A 428 20.98 4.52 -14.56
CA GLU A 428 21.18 4.22 -13.14
C GLU A 428 20.67 5.37 -12.24
N ASP A 429 21.01 6.63 -12.55
CA ASP A 429 20.57 7.80 -11.78
C ASP A 429 19.04 7.95 -11.78
N LEU A 430 18.39 7.75 -12.93
CA LEU A 430 16.92 7.79 -13.03
C LEU A 430 16.26 6.65 -12.24
N THR A 431 16.77 5.42 -12.38
CA THR A 431 16.30 4.26 -11.62
C THR A 431 16.44 4.49 -10.11
N ARG A 432 17.59 5.02 -9.68
CA ARG A 432 17.87 5.36 -8.28
C ARG A 432 16.92 6.44 -7.75
N VAL A 433 16.64 7.48 -8.53
CA VAL A 433 15.67 8.54 -8.17
C VAL A 433 14.25 8.00 -8.05
N PHE A 434 13.80 7.17 -9.00
CA PHE A 434 12.43 6.65 -8.99
C PHE A 434 12.17 5.64 -7.87
N ILE A 435 13.13 4.74 -7.59
CA ILE A 435 13.05 3.81 -6.47
C ILE A 435 13.07 4.55 -5.12
N GLN A 436 13.94 5.55 -4.94
CA GLN A 436 14.00 6.32 -3.70
C GLN A 436 12.82 7.28 -3.51
N GLN A 437 12.19 7.73 -4.60
CA GLN A 437 11.14 8.76 -4.56
C GLN A 437 9.96 8.40 -5.51
N PRO A 438 9.18 7.35 -5.21
CA PRO A 438 8.08 6.89 -6.08
C PRO A 438 7.00 7.96 -6.31
N LYS A 439 6.85 8.93 -5.40
CA LYS A 439 5.97 10.10 -5.60
C LYS A 439 6.45 11.04 -6.70
N VAL A 440 7.77 11.18 -6.91
CA VAL A 440 8.34 11.94 -8.03
C VAL A 440 8.10 11.20 -9.33
N ALA A 441 8.40 9.91 -9.35
CA ALA A 441 8.19 9.06 -10.52
C ALA A 441 6.72 9.05 -10.98
N LYS A 442 5.76 8.86 -10.07
CA LYS A 442 4.32 8.97 -10.40
C LYS A 442 3.98 10.35 -10.99
N GLN A 443 4.40 11.45 -10.34
CA GLN A 443 4.14 12.81 -10.82
C GLN A 443 4.73 13.08 -12.22
N VAL A 444 5.82 12.42 -12.57
CA VAL A 444 6.49 12.50 -13.87
C VAL A 444 5.79 11.65 -14.91
N PHE A 445 5.55 10.36 -14.64
CA PHE A 445 4.95 9.44 -15.60
C PHE A 445 3.46 9.69 -15.86
N THR A 446 2.67 10.07 -14.84
CA THR A 446 1.30 10.58 -15.07
C THR A 446 1.33 11.77 -16.03
N ARG A 447 2.28 12.70 -15.84
CA ARG A 447 2.38 13.90 -16.67
C ARG A 447 2.82 13.57 -18.11
N ILE A 448 3.78 12.66 -18.29
CA ILE A 448 4.22 12.17 -19.61
C ILE A 448 3.04 11.52 -20.34
N LEU A 449 2.30 10.60 -19.70
CA LEU A 449 1.15 9.94 -20.30
C LEU A 449 0.06 10.93 -20.76
N THR A 450 -0.17 12.02 -20.00
CA THR A 450 -1.14 13.07 -20.36
C THR A 450 -0.64 14.13 -21.35
N GLU A 451 0.68 14.32 -21.51
CA GLU A 451 1.26 15.39 -22.35
C GLU A 451 1.92 14.87 -23.65
N GLU A 452 2.64 13.76 -23.55
CA GLU A 452 3.41 13.11 -24.64
C GLU A 452 2.71 11.83 -25.14
N GLY A 453 1.67 11.38 -24.43
CA GLY A 453 0.78 10.30 -24.85
C GLY A 453 1.33 8.89 -24.62
N VAL A 454 0.58 7.93 -25.16
CA VAL A 454 0.82 6.48 -24.98
C VAL A 454 2.16 6.03 -25.57
N GLU A 455 2.51 6.50 -26.78
CA GLU A 455 3.67 6.00 -27.53
C GLU A 455 5.01 6.27 -26.84
N VAL A 456 5.21 7.52 -26.39
CA VAL A 456 6.42 7.94 -25.67
C VAL A 456 6.48 7.29 -24.28
N THR A 457 5.31 7.15 -23.62
CA THR A 457 5.23 6.42 -22.35
C THR A 457 5.67 4.96 -22.52
N ALA A 458 5.22 4.27 -23.58
CA ALA A 458 5.58 2.89 -23.87
C ALA A 458 7.09 2.71 -24.12
N GLN A 459 7.76 3.68 -24.74
CA GLN A 459 9.22 3.69 -24.88
C GLN A 459 9.94 3.76 -23.52
N TYR A 460 9.45 4.59 -22.58
CA TYR A 460 10.01 4.60 -21.23
C TYR A 460 9.74 3.30 -20.45
N ILE A 461 8.58 2.65 -20.66
CA ILE A 461 8.29 1.32 -20.09
C ILE A 461 9.30 0.29 -20.61
N HIS A 462 9.59 0.30 -21.92
CA HIS A 462 10.60 -0.58 -22.52
C HIS A 462 12.01 -0.35 -21.94
N LEU A 463 12.35 0.90 -21.59
CA LEU A 463 13.65 1.27 -21.02
C LEU A 463 13.82 0.91 -19.54
N PHE A 464 12.76 1.01 -18.72
CA PHE A 464 12.83 0.87 -17.26
C PHE A 464 12.13 -0.37 -16.69
N GLY A 465 11.34 -1.06 -17.51
CA GLY A 465 10.60 -2.26 -17.14
C GLY A 465 9.27 -1.99 -16.43
N GLU A 466 8.38 -2.98 -16.51
CA GLU A 466 7.01 -2.90 -15.97
C GLU A 466 6.96 -2.71 -14.44
N SER A 467 7.98 -3.14 -13.71
CA SER A 467 8.04 -3.11 -12.24
C SER A 467 8.03 -1.71 -11.64
N ILE A 468 8.64 -0.73 -12.32
CA ILE A 468 8.60 0.69 -11.92
C ILE A 468 7.21 1.28 -12.21
N VAL A 469 6.47 0.70 -13.14
CA VAL A 469 5.31 1.31 -13.79
C VAL A 469 4.01 0.84 -13.10
N ILE A 470 3.86 -0.47 -12.86
CA ILE A 470 2.66 -1.11 -12.29
C ILE A 470 2.23 -0.50 -10.95
N ASP A 471 3.15 -0.23 -10.03
CA ASP A 471 2.80 0.33 -8.71
C ASP A 471 2.50 1.84 -8.72
N MET A 472 2.84 2.55 -9.80
CA MET A 472 2.50 3.98 -9.95
C MET A 472 1.11 4.19 -10.54
N LEU A 473 0.61 3.20 -11.28
CA LEU A 473 -0.61 3.25 -12.10
C LEU A 473 -1.86 2.71 -11.40
N ARG A 474 -1.81 2.43 -10.09
CA ARG A 474 -2.99 2.12 -9.26
C ARG A 474 -3.92 3.33 -9.03
N ASP A 475 -3.91 4.33 -9.90
CA ASP A 475 -4.74 5.53 -9.79
C ASP A 475 -6.08 5.33 -10.53
N PRO A 476 -7.24 5.49 -9.87
CA PRO A 476 -8.54 5.36 -10.53
C PRO A 476 -8.75 6.33 -11.69
N SER A 477 -8.07 7.48 -11.73
CA SER A 477 -8.23 8.49 -12.78
C SER A 477 -7.56 8.12 -14.12
N LEU A 478 -6.59 7.21 -14.12
CA LEU A 478 -5.75 6.87 -15.29
C LEU A 478 -6.09 5.51 -15.90
N GLN A 479 -7.21 4.87 -15.50
CA GLN A 479 -7.56 3.51 -15.92
C GLN A 479 -7.84 3.39 -17.43
N SER A 480 -8.33 4.44 -18.08
CA SER A 480 -8.56 4.46 -19.53
C SER A 480 -7.22 4.43 -20.27
N ASP A 481 -6.41 5.46 -20.05
CA ASP A 481 -5.10 5.68 -20.68
C ASP A 481 -4.15 4.49 -20.42
N LEU A 482 -4.23 3.86 -19.25
CA LEU A 482 -3.52 2.64 -18.90
C LEU A 482 -3.93 1.44 -19.77
N SER A 483 -5.22 1.29 -20.06
CA SER A 483 -5.70 0.16 -20.89
C SER A 483 -5.22 0.30 -22.34
N GLU A 484 -5.21 1.52 -22.87
CA GLU A 484 -4.67 1.85 -24.20
C GLU A 484 -3.14 1.66 -24.25
N LEU A 485 -2.43 2.08 -23.20
CA LEU A 485 -0.99 1.90 -23.02
C LEU A 485 -0.57 0.42 -22.99
N LEU A 486 -1.34 -0.43 -22.32
CA LEU A 486 -1.10 -1.88 -22.27
C LEU A 486 -1.46 -2.56 -23.61
N GLU A 487 -2.52 -2.14 -24.31
CA GLU A 487 -2.79 -2.65 -25.66
C GLU A 487 -1.67 -2.26 -26.63
N TYR A 488 -1.24 -0.99 -26.64
CA TYR A 488 -0.17 -0.50 -27.51
C TYR A 488 1.14 -1.28 -27.29
N TYR A 489 1.54 -1.46 -26.03
CA TYR A 489 2.77 -2.18 -25.67
C TYR A 489 2.69 -3.69 -26.02
N ALA A 490 1.51 -4.31 -25.90
CA ALA A 490 1.32 -5.71 -26.28
C ALA A 490 1.25 -5.95 -27.81
N LYS A 491 1.04 -4.89 -28.61
CA LYS A 491 0.74 -4.95 -30.04
C LYS A 491 1.89 -4.47 -30.93
N ASN A 492 2.74 -3.60 -30.41
CA ASN A 492 3.83 -2.96 -31.15
C ASN A 492 5.21 -3.38 -30.61
N SER A 493 6.09 -3.87 -31.48
CA SER A 493 7.50 -4.12 -31.14
C SER A 493 8.29 -2.81 -31.08
N ILE A 494 8.66 -2.37 -29.89
CA ILE A 494 9.39 -1.12 -29.67
C ILE A 494 10.89 -1.35 -29.86
N GLU A 495 11.46 -0.77 -30.93
CA GLU A 495 12.91 -0.72 -31.16
C GLU A 495 13.40 0.74 -31.01
N ILE A 496 14.34 0.98 -30.10
CA ILE A 496 14.89 2.32 -29.80
C ILE A 496 16.37 2.35 -30.20
N LYS A 497 16.79 3.30 -31.04
CA LYS A 497 18.19 3.45 -31.45
C LYS A 497 19.02 4.07 -30.32
N GLU A 498 20.34 3.90 -30.37
CA GLU A 498 21.23 4.40 -29.31
C GLU A 498 21.19 5.94 -29.16
N ASP A 499 21.03 6.68 -30.26
CA ASP A 499 20.91 8.14 -30.22
C ASP A 499 19.54 8.60 -29.69
N ASP A 500 18.45 8.03 -30.20
CA ASP A 500 17.07 8.26 -29.72
C ASP A 500 16.95 7.98 -28.20
N LYS A 501 17.59 6.89 -27.73
CA LYS A 501 17.66 6.49 -26.33
C LYS A 501 18.32 7.55 -25.44
N LEU A 502 19.39 8.20 -25.92
CA LEU A 502 20.08 9.24 -25.16
C LEU A 502 19.23 10.51 -25.03
N GLU A 503 18.49 10.89 -26.08
CA GLU A 503 17.58 12.04 -26.03
C GLU A 503 16.40 11.80 -25.08
N LEU A 504 15.76 10.62 -25.16
CA LEU A 504 14.72 10.19 -24.22
C LEU A 504 15.18 10.25 -22.76
N LEU A 505 16.37 9.70 -22.45
CA LEU A 505 16.91 9.70 -21.09
C LEU A 505 17.23 11.10 -20.58
N ARG A 506 17.75 12.00 -21.43
CA ARG A 506 17.98 13.41 -21.07
C ARG A 506 16.66 14.17 -20.83
N SER A 507 15.64 13.94 -21.66
CA SER A 507 14.28 14.48 -21.46
C SER A 507 13.69 14.02 -20.13
N LEU A 508 13.74 12.71 -19.86
CA LEU A 508 13.24 12.12 -18.62
C LEU A 508 14.02 12.60 -17.38
N HIS A 509 15.33 12.80 -17.48
CA HIS A 509 16.14 13.38 -16.39
C HIS A 509 15.70 14.81 -16.07
N ASN A 510 15.51 15.66 -17.08
CA ASN A 510 15.01 17.02 -16.89
C ASN A 510 13.59 17.03 -16.28
N ARG A 511 12.69 16.16 -16.79
CA ARG A 511 11.35 15.96 -16.22
C ARG A 511 11.41 15.45 -14.77
N ALA A 512 12.35 14.55 -14.42
CA ALA A 512 12.54 14.03 -13.07
C ALA A 512 13.07 15.07 -12.09
N VAL A 513 14.00 15.93 -12.50
CA VAL A 513 14.48 17.07 -11.68
C VAL A 513 13.34 18.07 -11.44
N ALA A 514 12.54 18.40 -12.46
CA ALA A 514 11.37 19.26 -12.30
C ALA A 514 10.30 18.62 -11.40
N GLY A 515 10.01 17.33 -11.58
CA GLY A 515 9.08 16.56 -10.73
C GLY A 515 9.53 16.51 -9.27
N LYS A 516 10.84 16.39 -9.02
CA LYS A 516 11.44 16.45 -7.68
C LYS A 516 11.22 17.81 -7.03
N LEU A 517 11.39 18.91 -7.75
CA LEU A 517 11.08 20.26 -7.28
C LEU A 517 9.59 20.43 -6.98
N ILE A 518 8.70 19.94 -7.85
CA ILE A 518 7.24 19.98 -7.65
C ILE A 518 6.83 19.19 -6.41
N VAL A 519 7.30 17.95 -6.23
CA VAL A 519 6.98 17.11 -5.07
C VAL A 519 7.60 17.66 -3.77
N MET A 520 8.77 18.29 -3.84
CA MET A 520 9.34 19.02 -2.69
C MET A 520 8.55 20.30 -2.36
N GLY A 521 7.98 20.99 -3.35
CA GLY A 521 7.03 22.10 -3.18
C GLY A 521 5.70 21.65 -2.55
N ASN A 522 5.12 20.54 -3.03
CA ASN A 522 3.90 19.93 -2.48
C ASN A 522 4.09 19.28 -1.10
N ARG A 523 5.30 19.28 -0.52
CA ARG A 523 5.44 19.05 0.94
C ARG A 523 4.74 20.11 1.79
N SER A 524 4.25 21.21 1.19
CA SER A 524 3.40 22.21 1.86
C SER A 524 1.94 21.75 2.01
N SER A 525 1.34 21.15 0.96
CA SER A 525 -0.09 20.80 0.95
C SER A 525 -0.43 19.73 1.97
N ASN A 526 0.44 18.73 2.10
CA ASN A 526 0.17 17.53 2.89
C ASN A 526 0.56 17.63 4.38
N LEU A 527 0.78 18.85 4.88
CA LEU A 527 1.04 19.06 6.31
C LEU A 527 -0.24 18.90 7.15
N PHE A 528 -1.39 19.28 6.60
CA PHE A 528 -2.66 19.36 7.36
C PHE A 528 -3.77 18.41 6.88
N ASP A 529 -3.46 17.44 6.01
CA ASP A 529 -4.38 16.39 5.54
C ASP A 529 -5.23 15.78 6.66
N PHE A 530 -4.60 15.54 7.82
CA PHE A 530 -5.21 14.97 9.02
C PHE A 530 -6.40 15.78 9.58
N LEU A 531 -6.59 17.04 9.18
CA LEU A 531 -7.75 17.87 9.52
C LEU A 531 -8.95 17.62 8.58
N SER A 532 -8.71 17.09 7.38
CA SER A 532 -9.79 16.67 6.46
C SER A 532 -10.48 15.40 6.96
N GLU A 533 -9.72 14.51 7.61
CA GLU A 533 -10.18 13.29 8.30
C GLU A 533 -11.04 13.60 9.54
N MET A 534 -10.85 14.76 10.18
CA MET A 534 -11.50 15.13 11.44
C MET A 534 -12.81 15.88 11.23
N ASP A 535 -13.81 15.63 12.09
CA ASP A 535 -15.03 16.43 12.15
C ASP A 535 -14.77 17.85 12.71
N GLY A 536 -15.65 18.81 12.38
CA GLY A 536 -15.58 20.18 12.88
C GLY A 536 -15.53 20.28 14.41
N LEU A 537 -16.24 19.42 15.15
CA LEU A 537 -16.18 19.39 16.61
C LEU A 537 -14.82 18.89 17.13
N GLN A 538 -14.22 17.89 16.46
CA GLN A 538 -12.89 17.40 16.79
C GLN A 538 -11.82 18.45 16.48
N VAL A 539 -11.92 19.17 15.35
CA VAL A 539 -11.00 20.27 15.03
C VAL A 539 -11.13 21.42 16.04
N LEU A 540 -12.36 21.77 16.44
CA LEU A 540 -12.61 22.78 17.47
C LEU A 540 -11.99 22.40 18.83
N GLU A 541 -12.16 21.15 19.27
CA GLU A 541 -11.55 20.61 20.49
C GLU A 541 -10.00 20.57 20.38
N LEU A 542 -9.46 20.17 19.22
CA LEU A 542 -8.03 20.18 18.94
C LEU A 542 -7.42 21.58 19.09
N VAL A 543 -8.11 22.64 18.63
CA VAL A 543 -7.59 24.02 18.69
C VAL A 543 -8.04 24.83 19.89
N ARG A 544 -8.97 24.36 20.75
CA ARG A 544 -9.56 25.18 21.83
C ARG A 544 -8.51 25.94 22.66
N ASN A 545 -7.49 25.22 23.11
CA ASN A 545 -6.41 25.74 23.98
C ASN A 545 -5.18 26.25 23.21
N GLU A 546 -5.28 26.43 21.89
CA GLU A 546 -4.18 26.93 21.04
C GLU A 546 -4.19 28.46 20.91
N SER A 547 -3.05 29.03 20.49
CA SER A 547 -2.92 30.47 20.22
C SER A 547 -3.76 30.91 19.01
N LEU A 548 -4.04 32.22 18.91
CA LEU A 548 -4.75 32.80 17.77
C LEU A 548 -4.05 32.48 16.43
N THR A 549 -2.71 32.55 16.41
CA THR A 549 -1.87 32.22 15.24
C THR A 549 -1.98 30.75 14.82
N VAL A 550 -2.14 29.82 15.78
CA VAL A 550 -2.35 28.39 15.46
C VAL A 550 -3.80 28.13 15.03
N LYS A 551 -4.77 28.79 15.67
CA LYS A 551 -6.20 28.76 15.26
C LYS A 551 -6.39 29.30 13.84
N SER A 552 -5.71 30.37 13.46
CA SER A 552 -5.80 30.95 12.11
C SER A 552 -5.13 30.06 11.08
N ILE A 553 -3.92 29.51 11.35
CA ILE A 553 -3.31 28.47 10.52
C ILE A 553 -4.31 27.34 10.28
N VAL A 554 -4.86 26.72 11.33
CA VAL A 554 -5.80 25.60 11.20
C VAL A 554 -7.03 25.99 10.36
N LEU A 555 -7.67 27.14 10.61
CA LEU A 555 -8.82 27.57 9.81
C LEU A 555 -8.47 27.77 8.32
N THR A 556 -7.26 28.24 7.96
CA THR A 556 -6.88 28.36 6.53
C THR A 556 -6.75 27.02 5.81
N GLN A 557 -6.38 25.94 6.54
CA GLN A 557 -6.13 24.61 5.97
C GLN A 557 -7.39 23.71 5.96
N VAL A 558 -8.41 24.06 6.75
CA VAL A 558 -9.72 23.38 6.77
C VAL A 558 -10.62 23.88 5.64
N ASP A 559 -11.45 23.01 5.07
CA ASP A 559 -12.39 23.32 4.00
C ASP A 559 -13.39 24.44 4.38
N PRO A 560 -13.99 25.17 3.42
CA PRO A 560 -14.85 26.31 3.72
C PRO A 560 -16.09 25.99 4.58
N GLN A 561 -16.63 24.78 4.49
CA GLN A 561 -17.86 24.40 5.20
C GLN A 561 -17.56 24.12 6.68
N LYS A 562 -16.60 23.23 6.96
CA LYS A 562 -16.12 23.00 8.34
C LYS A 562 -15.55 24.28 8.95
N ARG A 563 -14.82 25.10 8.18
CA ARG A 563 -14.28 26.39 8.63
C ARG A 563 -15.38 27.32 9.15
N ALA A 564 -16.50 27.44 8.43
CA ALA A 564 -17.66 28.22 8.88
C ALA A 564 -18.32 27.62 10.14
N ALA A 565 -18.47 26.28 10.19
CA ALA A 565 -19.06 25.57 11.33
C ALA A 565 -18.20 25.56 12.61
N ILE A 566 -16.87 25.61 12.47
CA ILE A 566 -15.93 25.81 13.59
C ILE A 566 -15.99 27.27 14.04
N TYR A 567 -15.95 28.22 13.10
CA TYR A 567 -15.95 29.64 13.42
C TYR A 567 -17.24 30.09 14.13
N SER A 568 -18.40 29.57 13.75
CA SER A 568 -19.68 29.89 14.42
C SER A 568 -19.80 29.38 15.85
N GLN A 569 -18.96 28.43 16.26
CA GLN A 569 -18.92 27.87 17.62
C GLN A 569 -17.84 28.53 18.53
N LEU A 570 -17.07 29.48 18.00
CA LEU A 570 -16.14 30.27 18.81
C LEU A 570 -16.86 31.41 19.54
N ASP A 571 -16.38 31.74 20.73
CA ASP A 571 -16.81 32.91 21.51
C ASP A 571 -16.53 34.22 20.76
N ASP A 572 -17.38 35.23 20.97
CA ASP A 572 -17.39 36.51 20.24
C ASP A 572 -16.04 37.25 20.33
N ASP A 573 -15.38 37.19 21.48
CA ASP A 573 -14.07 37.80 21.72
C ASP A 573 -12.97 37.08 20.93
N THR A 574 -12.89 35.75 20.99
CA THR A 574 -11.98 34.96 20.16
C THR A 574 -12.29 35.13 18.68
N ARG A 575 -13.57 35.19 18.26
CA ARG A 575 -13.97 35.43 16.86
C ARG A 575 -13.39 36.74 16.33
N MET A 576 -13.59 37.85 17.03
CA MET A 576 -13.09 39.17 16.61
C MET A 576 -11.56 39.24 16.62
N LYS A 577 -10.90 38.64 17.61
CA LYS A 577 -9.44 38.52 17.67
C LYS A 577 -8.88 37.65 16.54
N LEU A 578 -9.57 36.57 16.19
CA LEU A 578 -9.17 35.64 15.14
C LEU A 578 -9.34 36.22 13.73
N LEU A 579 -10.38 37.03 13.49
CA LEU A 579 -10.48 37.85 12.27
C LEU A 579 -9.33 38.85 12.16
N THR A 580 -8.99 39.53 13.25
CA THR A 580 -7.89 40.50 13.31
C THR A 580 -6.52 39.84 13.06
N GLU A 581 -6.35 38.60 13.49
CA GLU A 581 -5.16 37.78 13.24
C GLU A 581 -5.11 37.29 11.78
N LEU A 582 -6.25 36.78 11.25
CA LEU A 582 -6.37 36.36 9.85
C LEU A 582 -6.14 37.52 8.87
N SER A 583 -6.49 38.77 9.22
CA SER A 583 -6.22 39.96 8.40
C SER A 583 -4.77 40.49 8.52
N ARG A 584 -3.86 39.75 9.16
CA ARG A 584 -2.45 40.13 9.36
C ARG A 584 -1.45 39.03 8.97
N ILE A 585 -1.89 37.79 8.79
CA ILE A 585 -1.02 36.66 8.45
C ILE A 585 -0.97 36.52 6.92
N ASP A 586 -0.06 37.27 6.30
CA ASP A 586 0.30 37.07 4.89
C ASP A 586 1.38 35.97 4.73
N TYR A 587 2.35 35.92 5.66
CA TYR A 587 3.53 35.06 5.55
C TYR A 587 3.97 34.49 6.91
N LEU A 588 4.27 33.18 6.94
CA LEU A 588 4.86 32.49 8.10
C LEU A 588 6.05 31.61 7.68
N PRO A 589 7.09 31.45 8.52
CA PRO A 589 8.22 30.58 8.20
C PRO A 589 7.78 29.12 8.01
N ARG A 590 8.21 28.49 6.91
CA ARG A 590 7.87 27.09 6.57
C ARG A 590 8.17 26.10 7.72
N ASN A 591 9.26 26.31 8.45
CA ASN A 591 9.64 25.47 9.60
C ASN A 591 8.67 25.63 10.79
N TYR A 592 8.09 26.83 10.99
CA TYR A 592 7.08 27.06 12.01
C TYR A 592 5.78 26.32 11.67
N ILE A 593 5.31 26.45 10.42
CA ILE A 593 4.13 25.74 9.90
C ILE A 593 4.29 24.21 10.05
N TYR A 594 5.46 23.69 9.68
CA TYR A 594 5.80 22.27 9.82
C TYR A 594 5.74 21.79 11.28
N ASN A 595 6.35 22.55 12.21
CA ASN A 595 6.35 22.23 13.64
C ASN A 595 4.94 22.27 14.24
N VAL A 596 4.10 23.24 13.85
CA VAL A 596 2.69 23.31 14.25
C VAL A 596 1.91 22.09 13.74
N SER A 597 2.10 21.70 12.47
CA SER A 597 1.46 20.48 11.91
C SER A 597 1.83 19.23 12.74
N ASN A 598 3.11 19.07 13.09
CA ASN A 598 3.58 17.90 13.81
C ASN A 598 3.09 17.89 15.27
N ALA A 599 3.05 19.04 15.93
CA ALA A 599 2.52 19.17 17.29
C ALA A 599 1.02 18.82 17.33
N LEU A 600 0.22 19.33 16.38
CA LEU A 600 -1.20 19.04 16.29
C LEU A 600 -1.49 17.57 15.92
N LYS A 601 -0.69 16.97 15.02
CA LYS A 601 -0.77 15.52 14.71
C LYS A 601 -0.51 14.68 15.96
N ARG A 602 0.53 15.00 16.74
CA ARG A 602 0.82 14.29 17.99
C ARG A 602 -0.32 14.46 19.00
N LYS A 603 -0.82 15.68 19.18
CA LYS A 603 -1.96 16.01 20.05
C LYS A 603 -3.26 15.27 19.68
N ARG A 604 -3.49 14.99 18.38
CA ARG A 604 -4.60 14.12 17.93
C ARG A 604 -4.44 12.69 18.46
N VAL A 605 -3.26 12.10 18.28
CA VAL A 605 -2.97 10.71 18.68
C VAL A 605 -2.92 10.57 20.21
N GLU A 606 -2.38 11.57 20.92
CA GLU A 606 -2.30 11.61 22.39
C GLU A 606 -3.66 11.76 23.08
N ASN A 607 -4.72 12.18 22.38
CA ASN A 607 -6.05 12.41 22.94
C ASN A 607 -7.10 11.47 22.31
N PRO A 608 -7.57 10.42 23.01
CA PRO A 608 -8.57 9.50 22.49
C PRO A 608 -9.87 10.14 22.00
N ARG A 609 -10.25 11.34 22.48
CA ARG A 609 -11.45 12.08 22.00
C ARG A 609 -11.26 12.73 20.63
N LEU A 610 -10.02 12.93 20.19
CA LEU A 610 -9.65 13.47 18.88
C LEU A 610 -9.30 12.37 17.86
N ASN A 611 -9.17 11.13 18.33
CA ASN A 611 -8.86 9.94 17.54
C ASN A 611 -10.08 8.99 17.52
N THR A 612 -11.27 9.54 17.29
CA THR A 612 -12.51 8.78 17.06
C THR A 612 -12.92 8.85 15.59
N GLU A 613 -13.42 7.74 15.06
CA GLU A 613 -13.97 7.67 13.71
C GLU A 613 -15.50 7.78 13.74
N ALA A 614 -16.08 8.49 12.77
CA ALA A 614 -17.51 8.72 12.69
C ALA A 614 -18.24 7.51 12.09
N LEU A 615 -18.55 6.50 12.92
CA LEU A 615 -19.28 5.31 12.50
C LEU A 615 -20.72 5.68 12.07
N PRO A 616 -21.13 5.47 10.79
CA PRO A 616 -22.41 5.94 10.25
C PRO A 616 -23.59 5.01 10.62
N GLY A 617 -23.73 4.68 11.91
CA GLY A 617 -24.68 3.68 12.41
C GLY A 617 -26.15 3.98 12.08
N SER A 618 -26.54 5.26 12.00
CA SER A 618 -27.87 5.67 11.58
C SER A 618 -28.15 5.39 10.09
N GLU A 619 -27.13 5.48 9.23
CA GLU A 619 -27.27 5.23 7.79
C GLU A 619 -27.27 3.74 7.48
N VAL A 620 -26.44 2.97 8.20
CA VAL A 620 -26.51 1.50 8.20
C VAL A 620 -27.90 1.05 8.65
N LEU A 621 -28.41 1.58 9.77
CA LEU A 621 -29.75 1.25 10.28
C LEU A 621 -30.86 1.61 9.29
N VAL A 622 -30.82 2.80 8.67
CA VAL A 622 -31.74 3.16 7.59
C VAL A 622 -31.66 2.15 6.45
N SER A 623 -30.48 1.88 5.90
CA SER A 623 -30.32 0.96 4.75
C SER A 623 -30.77 -0.48 5.01
N LEU A 624 -30.75 -0.91 6.29
CA LEU A 624 -31.35 -2.18 6.73
C LEU A 624 -32.87 -2.08 6.75
N LEU A 625 -33.43 -1.04 7.37
CA LEU A 625 -34.87 -0.83 7.49
C LEU A 625 -35.55 -0.67 6.12
N GLU A 626 -34.92 0.01 5.15
CA GLU A 626 -35.42 0.17 3.78
C GLU A 626 -35.72 -1.18 3.09
N ARG A 627 -35.02 -2.25 3.47
CA ARG A 627 -35.17 -3.62 2.96
C ARG A 627 -36.11 -4.50 3.80
N THR A 628 -36.58 -4.01 4.95
CA THR A 628 -37.59 -4.69 5.78
C THR A 628 -38.99 -4.18 5.46
N GLY A 629 -40.02 -5.00 5.63
CA GLY A 629 -41.40 -4.57 5.43
C GLY A 629 -41.87 -3.55 6.48
N ILE A 630 -42.83 -2.70 6.10
CA ILE A 630 -43.43 -1.61 6.91
C ILE A 630 -43.69 -1.94 8.40
N HIS A 631 -44.11 -3.16 8.75
CA HIS A 631 -44.32 -3.55 10.15
C HIS A 631 -43.02 -3.51 10.96
N MET A 632 -41.91 -4.04 10.42
CA MET A 632 -40.61 -4.03 11.13
C MET A 632 -40.07 -2.61 11.23
N GLN A 633 -40.18 -1.82 10.16
CA GLN A 633 -39.83 -0.40 10.16
C GLN A 633 -40.55 0.35 11.28
N ARG A 634 -41.88 0.18 11.38
CA ARG A 634 -42.73 0.76 12.41
C ARG A 634 -42.34 0.30 13.83
N THR A 635 -42.04 -0.99 14.03
CA THR A 635 -41.61 -1.52 15.33
C THR A 635 -40.27 -0.94 15.78
N VAL A 636 -39.27 -0.90 14.89
CA VAL A 636 -37.94 -0.36 15.21
C VAL A 636 -38.01 1.14 15.46
N VAL A 637 -38.72 1.90 14.63
CA VAL A 637 -38.84 3.35 14.82
C VAL A 637 -39.56 3.69 16.12
N LYS A 638 -40.66 3.01 16.49
CA LYS A 638 -41.32 3.22 17.79
C LYS A 638 -40.45 2.85 18.99
N SER A 639 -39.59 1.83 18.85
CA SER A 639 -38.58 1.50 19.86
C SER A 639 -37.53 2.61 20.01
N LEU A 640 -37.06 3.19 18.89
CA LEU A 640 -36.19 4.37 18.91
C LEU A 640 -36.88 5.58 19.54
N GLU A 641 -38.15 5.85 19.26
CA GLU A 641 -38.88 6.98 19.87
C GLU A 641 -38.93 6.89 21.39
N SER A 642 -39.10 5.68 21.93
CA SER A 642 -39.15 5.44 23.38
C SER A 642 -37.78 5.53 24.09
N SER A 643 -36.67 5.50 23.34
CA SER A 643 -35.31 5.40 23.88
C SER A 643 -34.41 6.60 23.53
N ASN A 644 -34.52 7.13 22.31
CA ASN A 644 -33.87 8.35 21.85
C ASN A 644 -34.67 9.00 20.69
N VAL A 645 -35.51 9.97 21.04
CA VAL A 645 -36.37 10.74 20.11
C VAL A 645 -35.57 11.36 18.95
N GLU A 646 -34.34 11.82 19.18
CA GLU A 646 -33.54 12.46 18.13
C GLU A 646 -32.97 11.42 17.15
N SER A 647 -32.58 10.24 17.64
CA SER A 647 -32.23 9.11 16.74
C SER A 647 -33.44 8.64 15.93
N ALA A 648 -34.64 8.61 16.53
CA ALA A 648 -35.86 8.33 15.78
C ALA A 648 -36.14 9.39 14.71
N ARG A 649 -35.95 10.68 15.02
CA ARG A 649 -36.09 11.81 14.09
C ARG A 649 -35.13 11.68 12.89
N VAL A 650 -33.85 11.37 13.15
CA VAL A 650 -32.82 11.17 12.11
C VAL A 650 -33.09 9.95 11.24
N VAL A 651 -33.67 8.88 11.80
CA VAL A 651 -34.12 7.73 10.99
C VAL A 651 -35.35 8.09 10.15
N LYS A 652 -36.38 8.73 10.73
CA LYS A 652 -37.58 9.17 10.00
C LYS A 652 -37.28 10.17 8.88
N SER A 653 -36.25 11.01 9.00
CA SER A 653 -35.86 11.98 7.96
C SER A 653 -35.04 11.38 6.81
N LYS A 654 -34.41 10.21 6.99
CA LYS A 654 -33.59 9.54 5.97
C LYS A 654 -34.22 8.28 5.36
N LEU A 655 -35.18 7.66 6.04
CA LEU A 655 -35.79 6.39 5.61
C LEU A 655 -36.68 6.55 4.38
N VAL A 656 -36.39 5.79 3.32
CA VAL A 656 -37.17 5.74 2.08
C VAL A 656 -37.41 4.29 1.67
N SER A 657 -38.67 3.87 1.59
CA SER A 657 -39.05 2.51 1.18
C SER A 657 -40.00 2.53 -0.01
N ILE A 658 -40.16 1.40 -0.73
CA ILE A 658 -41.16 1.29 -1.80
C ILE A 658 -42.59 1.45 -1.24
N ASP A 659 -42.82 1.06 0.01
CA ASP A 659 -44.07 1.34 0.74
C ASP A 659 -44.39 2.85 0.83
N THR A 660 -43.36 3.71 0.92
CA THR A 660 -43.49 5.17 1.05
C THR A 660 -44.18 5.79 -0.17
N LEU A 661 -44.10 5.18 -1.36
CA LEU A 661 -44.80 5.63 -2.58
C LEU A 661 -46.31 5.82 -2.37
N ARG A 662 -46.94 4.98 -1.54
CA ARG A 662 -48.39 5.03 -1.27
C ARG A 662 -48.83 6.29 -0.52
N TYR A 663 -47.89 6.90 0.21
CA TYR A 663 -48.10 8.07 1.07
C TYR A 663 -47.55 9.37 0.44
N LEU A 664 -47.01 9.31 -0.78
CA LEU A 664 -46.71 10.48 -1.59
C LEU A 664 -47.99 11.13 -2.16
N ARG A 665 -47.93 12.44 -2.39
CA ARG A 665 -48.94 13.21 -3.15
C ARG A 665 -48.91 12.77 -4.62
N ASP A 666 -50.05 12.83 -5.30
CA ASP A 666 -50.21 12.35 -6.68
C ASP A 666 -49.15 12.91 -7.64
N GLY A 667 -48.88 14.23 -7.57
CA GLY A 667 -47.82 14.87 -8.37
C GLY A 667 -46.40 14.39 -8.03
N GLN A 668 -46.09 14.12 -6.75
CA GLN A 668 -44.79 13.56 -6.34
C GLN A 668 -44.65 12.10 -6.81
N LEU A 669 -45.72 11.31 -6.72
CA LEU A 669 -45.74 9.93 -7.18
C LEU A 669 -45.53 9.87 -8.69
N LEU A 670 -46.28 10.69 -9.45
CA LEU A 670 -46.15 10.79 -10.90
C LEU A 670 -44.74 11.26 -11.31
N GLU A 671 -44.14 12.22 -10.60
CA GLU A 671 -42.78 12.69 -10.86
C GLU A 671 -41.70 11.62 -10.58
N VAL A 672 -41.85 10.84 -9.50
CA VAL A 672 -40.97 9.69 -9.23
C VAL A 672 -41.09 8.65 -10.35
N ILE A 673 -42.32 8.33 -10.77
CA ILE A 673 -42.62 7.31 -11.77
C ILE A 673 -42.14 7.71 -13.18
N LEU A 674 -42.39 8.96 -13.60
CA LEU A 674 -41.92 9.51 -14.88
C LEU A 674 -40.42 9.83 -14.93
N SER A 675 -39.69 9.70 -13.81
CA SER A 675 -38.22 9.80 -13.81
C SER A 675 -37.52 8.54 -14.35
N LEU A 676 -38.25 7.44 -14.49
CA LEU A 676 -37.77 6.20 -15.11
C LEU A 676 -37.84 6.28 -16.64
N LYS A 677 -36.97 5.53 -17.33
CA LYS A 677 -37.18 5.22 -18.75
C LYS A 677 -38.38 4.31 -18.93
N HIS A 678 -39.01 4.33 -20.10
CA HIS A 678 -40.19 3.51 -20.44
C HIS A 678 -40.01 2.02 -20.10
N ASP A 679 -38.97 1.37 -20.62
CA ASP A 679 -38.64 -0.03 -20.33
C ASP A 679 -38.42 -0.31 -18.83
N GLU A 680 -37.85 0.67 -18.11
CA GLU A 680 -37.58 0.58 -16.68
C GLU A 680 -38.88 0.73 -15.87
N LEU A 681 -39.81 1.57 -16.32
CA LEU A 681 -41.14 1.72 -15.75
C LEU A 681 -41.96 0.43 -15.91
N LEU A 682 -42.01 -0.15 -17.11
CA LEU A 682 -42.64 -1.45 -17.37
C LEU A 682 -42.04 -2.54 -16.46
N GLN A 683 -40.71 -2.58 -16.37
CA GLN A 683 -39.99 -3.53 -15.51
C GLN A 683 -40.29 -3.33 -14.02
N PHE A 684 -40.42 -2.08 -13.55
CA PHE A 684 -40.80 -1.76 -12.18
C PHE A 684 -42.24 -2.18 -11.89
N LEU A 685 -43.21 -1.76 -12.72
CA LEU A 685 -44.63 -2.10 -12.57
C LEU A 685 -44.86 -3.61 -12.59
N ARG A 686 -44.15 -4.35 -13.45
CA ARG A 686 -44.27 -5.81 -13.56
C ARG A 686 -43.71 -6.56 -12.35
N GLY A 687 -42.67 -6.05 -11.69
CA GLY A 687 -42.08 -6.65 -10.49
C GLY A 687 -42.63 -6.13 -9.16
N ALA A 688 -43.27 -4.96 -9.15
CA ALA A 688 -43.84 -4.35 -7.95
C ALA A 688 -45.05 -5.14 -7.42
N GLN A 689 -45.24 -5.10 -6.10
CA GLN A 689 -46.41 -5.67 -5.43
C GLN A 689 -47.70 -5.05 -5.98
N ASP A 690 -48.78 -5.83 -6.07
CA ASP A 690 -50.04 -5.39 -6.68
C ASP A 690 -50.60 -4.12 -6.03
N VAL A 691 -50.50 -4.00 -4.70
CA VAL A 691 -50.93 -2.79 -3.95
C VAL A 691 -50.19 -1.53 -4.41
N ILE A 692 -48.90 -1.63 -4.73
CA ILE A 692 -48.10 -0.51 -5.26
C ILE A 692 -48.53 -0.20 -6.69
N ARG A 693 -48.66 -1.23 -7.54
CA ARG A 693 -49.06 -1.09 -8.96
C ARG A 693 -50.44 -0.43 -9.10
N THR A 694 -51.43 -0.90 -8.33
CA THR A 694 -52.78 -0.32 -8.28
C THR A 694 -52.76 1.11 -7.74
N THR A 695 -51.91 1.44 -6.75
CA THR A 695 -51.78 2.82 -6.24
C THR A 695 -51.21 3.77 -7.30
N ILE A 696 -50.28 3.30 -8.14
CA ILE A 696 -49.74 4.08 -9.27
C ILE A 696 -50.84 4.29 -10.31
N PHE A 697 -51.48 3.22 -10.80
CA PHE A 697 -52.52 3.34 -11.83
C PHE A 697 -53.72 4.19 -11.37
N ALA A 698 -54.15 4.08 -10.11
CA ALA A 698 -55.24 4.90 -9.58
C ALA A 698 -54.94 6.40 -9.51
N ARG A 699 -53.66 6.80 -9.57
CA ARG A 699 -53.19 8.20 -9.49
C ARG A 699 -52.52 8.71 -10.77
N SER A 700 -52.47 7.88 -11.82
CA SER A 700 -51.93 8.25 -13.13
C SER A 700 -53.02 8.72 -14.10
N PRO A 701 -52.69 9.53 -15.12
CA PRO A 701 -53.61 9.87 -16.20
C PRO A 701 -54.13 8.62 -16.93
N LYS A 702 -55.43 8.57 -17.25
CA LYS A 702 -56.08 7.38 -17.83
C LYS A 702 -55.47 6.91 -19.15
N GLU A 703 -54.97 7.85 -19.96
CA GLU A 703 -54.31 7.59 -21.25
C GLU A 703 -52.99 6.81 -21.02
N LEU A 704 -52.15 7.29 -20.10
CA LEU A 704 -50.91 6.62 -19.68
C LEU A 704 -51.17 5.25 -19.04
N VAL A 705 -52.27 5.09 -18.29
CA VAL A 705 -52.63 3.78 -17.71
C VAL A 705 -52.99 2.78 -18.81
N ALA A 706 -53.79 3.18 -19.82
CA ALA A 706 -54.16 2.29 -20.91
C ALA A 706 -52.95 1.84 -21.75
N GLU A 707 -52.04 2.75 -22.06
CA GLU A 707 -50.76 2.49 -22.73
C GLU A 707 -49.91 1.46 -21.94
N LEU A 708 -49.69 1.72 -20.64
CA LEU A 708 -48.91 0.83 -19.78
C LEU A 708 -49.58 -0.53 -19.56
N GLU A 709 -50.91 -0.62 -19.50
CA GLU A 709 -51.61 -1.90 -19.35
C GLU A 709 -51.54 -2.76 -20.63
N GLU A 710 -51.64 -2.17 -21.82
CA GLU A 710 -51.47 -2.89 -23.10
C GLU A 710 -50.04 -3.43 -23.27
N GLU A 711 -49.03 -2.64 -22.92
CA GLU A 711 -47.63 -3.07 -22.99
C GLU A 711 -47.28 -4.10 -21.90
N LEU A 712 -47.77 -3.95 -20.66
CA LEU A 712 -47.54 -4.91 -19.57
C LEU A 712 -48.16 -6.28 -19.84
N ALA A 713 -49.21 -6.37 -20.65
CA ALA A 713 -49.77 -7.64 -21.13
C ALA A 713 -48.80 -8.39 -22.06
N ASN A 714 -47.99 -7.66 -22.82
CA ASN A 714 -46.97 -8.18 -23.74
C ASN A 714 -45.57 -8.30 -23.11
N PHE A 715 -45.34 -7.67 -21.95
CA PHE A 715 -44.02 -7.58 -21.32
C PHE A 715 -43.57 -8.91 -20.68
N ALA A 716 -42.31 -9.27 -20.95
CA ALA A 716 -41.70 -10.52 -20.51
C ALA A 716 -41.58 -10.63 -18.97
N ALA A 717 -41.31 -11.86 -18.49
CA ALA A 717 -41.03 -12.09 -17.08
C ALA A 717 -39.74 -11.37 -16.64
N VAL A 718 -39.82 -10.61 -15.56
CA VAL A 718 -38.72 -9.78 -15.05
C VAL A 718 -37.80 -10.58 -14.13
N ASN A 719 -36.48 -10.48 -14.34
CA ASN A 719 -35.49 -11.00 -13.39
C ASN A 719 -35.52 -10.17 -12.09
N ARG A 720 -35.48 -10.85 -10.94
CA ARG A 720 -35.39 -10.22 -9.61
C ARG A 720 -34.22 -9.22 -9.51
N GLU A 721 -33.11 -9.51 -10.17
CA GLU A 721 -31.92 -8.65 -10.16
C GLU A 721 -32.13 -7.35 -10.93
N THR A 722 -32.83 -7.39 -12.08
CA THR A 722 -33.11 -6.20 -12.89
C THR A 722 -34.20 -5.35 -12.25
N TYR A 723 -35.26 -5.99 -11.70
CA TYR A 723 -36.21 -5.29 -10.83
C TYR A 723 -35.49 -4.57 -9.66
N ALA A 724 -34.62 -5.27 -8.93
CA ALA A 724 -33.88 -4.66 -7.81
C ALA A 724 -32.89 -3.56 -8.23
N ALA A 725 -32.52 -3.46 -9.51
CA ALA A 725 -31.75 -2.34 -10.04
C ALA A 725 -32.64 -1.11 -10.30
N VAL A 726 -33.86 -1.30 -10.84
CA VAL A 726 -34.82 -0.21 -11.03
C VAL A 726 -35.44 0.26 -9.70
N GLU A 727 -35.71 -0.66 -8.78
CA GLU A 727 -36.15 -0.37 -7.42
C GLU A 727 -35.22 0.65 -6.72
N ARG A 728 -33.90 0.47 -6.86
CA ARG A 728 -32.90 1.42 -6.35
C ARG A 728 -32.96 2.78 -7.04
N LYS A 729 -33.32 2.86 -8.33
CA LYS A 729 -33.51 4.14 -9.04
C LYS A 729 -34.70 4.90 -8.47
N VAL A 730 -35.83 4.22 -8.24
CA VAL A 730 -37.04 4.77 -7.60
C VAL A 730 -36.71 5.32 -6.22
N LEU A 731 -36.08 4.50 -5.35
CA LEU A 731 -35.65 4.92 -4.01
C LEU A 731 -34.67 6.11 -4.05
N ASN A 732 -33.74 6.14 -5.02
CA ASN A 732 -32.82 7.24 -5.20
C ASN A 732 -33.50 8.53 -5.68
N ARG A 733 -34.47 8.49 -6.62
CA ARG A 733 -35.24 9.70 -7.01
C ARG A 733 -36.00 10.25 -5.81
N MET A 734 -36.64 9.40 -5.01
CA MET A 734 -37.33 9.81 -3.78
C MET A 734 -36.38 10.48 -2.78
N LYS A 735 -35.15 9.96 -2.61
CA LYS A 735 -34.11 10.58 -1.76
C LYS A 735 -33.66 11.94 -2.30
N MET A 736 -33.48 12.08 -3.62
CA MET A 736 -33.17 13.37 -4.26
C MET A 736 -34.30 14.38 -4.03
N MET A 737 -35.56 14.00 -4.30
CA MET A 737 -36.73 14.85 -4.07
C MET A 737 -36.93 15.23 -2.59
N ALA A 738 -36.50 14.39 -1.66
CA ALA A 738 -36.48 14.74 -0.23
C ALA A 738 -35.39 15.78 0.10
N ASN A 739 -34.18 15.62 -0.44
CA ASN A 739 -33.09 16.58 -0.30
C ASN A 739 -33.39 17.92 -0.99
N GLU A 740 -34.15 17.90 -2.10
CA GLU A 740 -34.70 19.06 -2.81
C GLU A 740 -35.85 19.74 -2.03
N GLY A 741 -36.31 19.17 -0.91
CA GLY A 741 -37.43 19.68 -0.11
C GLY A 741 -38.83 19.42 -0.70
N LEU A 742 -38.92 18.76 -1.85
CA LEU A 742 -40.19 18.41 -2.49
C LEU A 742 -40.98 17.37 -1.68
N ILE A 743 -40.30 16.47 -0.96
CA ILE A 743 -40.88 15.42 -0.10
C ILE A 743 -40.45 15.60 1.36
N ASN A 744 -41.41 15.83 2.26
CA ASN A 744 -41.18 15.87 3.71
C ASN A 744 -41.17 14.44 4.29
N LEU A 745 -40.02 13.75 4.24
CA LEU A 745 -39.92 12.34 4.66
C LEU A 745 -40.34 12.10 6.12
N ILE A 746 -40.12 13.05 7.04
CA ILE A 746 -40.58 12.89 8.42
C ILE A 746 -42.10 12.72 8.45
N GLU A 747 -42.83 13.66 7.85
CA GLU A 747 -44.30 13.66 7.80
C GLU A 747 -44.86 12.48 6.99
N THR A 748 -44.25 12.14 5.85
CA THR A 748 -44.65 10.96 5.06
C THR A 748 -44.47 9.67 5.87
N ASN A 749 -43.37 9.55 6.62
CA ASN A 749 -43.12 8.37 7.47
C ASN A 749 -44.03 8.35 8.72
N GLU A 750 -44.44 9.49 9.30
CA GLU A 750 -45.48 9.50 10.34
C GLU A 750 -46.81 8.93 9.84
N ARG A 751 -47.27 9.37 8.66
CA ARG A 751 -48.50 8.85 8.02
C ARG A 751 -48.39 7.35 7.76
N MET A 752 -47.24 6.90 7.25
CA MET A 752 -46.92 5.48 7.02
C MET A 752 -46.84 4.64 8.29
N PHE A 753 -46.49 5.21 9.45
CA PHE A 753 -46.42 4.50 10.73
C PHE A 753 -47.68 4.58 11.60
N THR A 754 -48.70 5.31 11.15
CA THR A 754 -49.99 5.50 11.84
C THR A 754 -51.19 4.85 11.14
N ASP A 755 -51.01 4.23 9.96
CA ASP A 755 -52.08 3.62 9.14
C ASP A 755 -53.24 4.58 8.80
N GLN A 756 -52.97 5.87 8.70
CA GLN A 756 -53.90 6.80 8.06
C GLN A 756 -53.97 6.47 6.57
N SER A 757 -55.15 6.05 6.10
CA SER A 757 -55.38 5.75 4.68
C SER A 757 -55.20 7.03 3.85
N PRO A 758 -54.44 6.97 2.73
CA PRO A 758 -53.94 8.17 2.07
C PRO A 758 -55.05 9.10 1.55
N ASP A 759 -56.22 8.54 1.24
CA ASP A 759 -57.35 9.25 0.64
C ASP A 759 -58.08 10.15 1.66
N THR A 760 -57.86 9.97 2.97
CA THR A 760 -58.58 10.71 4.02
C THR A 760 -58.00 12.09 4.36
N ALA A 761 -56.78 12.40 3.91
CA ALA A 761 -56.02 13.56 4.39
C ALA A 761 -55.95 14.76 3.43
N PHE A 762 -56.25 14.60 2.14
CA PHE A 762 -56.12 15.69 1.16
C PHE A 762 -57.29 16.68 1.15
N ALA A 763 -58.34 16.42 1.93
CA ALA A 763 -59.53 17.26 2.06
C ALA A 763 -59.35 18.49 3.00
N THR A 764 -58.17 19.11 3.05
CA THR A 764 -57.99 20.40 3.76
C THR A 764 -56.99 21.33 3.06
N PRO A 765 -57.42 22.47 2.49
CA PRO A 765 -56.50 23.48 1.98
C PRO A 765 -56.00 24.40 3.12
N GLN A 766 -54.86 24.06 3.73
CA GLN A 766 -54.12 25.07 4.50
C GLN A 766 -53.35 25.98 3.54
N GLY A 767 -53.53 27.29 3.69
CA GLY A 767 -53.06 28.28 2.72
C GLY A 767 -51.54 28.43 2.69
N PHE A 768 -51.01 28.68 1.49
CA PHE A 768 -49.64 29.16 1.32
C PHE A 768 -49.43 30.46 2.11
N GLN A 769 -48.46 30.48 3.02
CA GLN A 769 -47.91 31.75 3.52
C GLN A 769 -46.94 32.30 2.46
N SER A 770 -47.38 33.33 1.73
CA SER A 770 -46.55 34.08 0.81
C SER A 770 -45.49 34.89 1.58
N VAL A 771 -44.22 34.76 1.19
CA VAL A 771 -43.13 35.58 1.73
C VAL A 771 -43.24 37.00 1.16
N GLU A 772 -43.78 37.93 1.94
CA GLU A 772 -43.82 39.35 1.57
C GLU A 772 -42.47 40.04 1.83
N ASN A 773 -41.94 40.72 0.82
CA ASN A 773 -40.85 41.68 0.96
C ASN A 773 -41.42 43.09 1.21
N PRO A 774 -41.22 43.71 2.38
CA PRO A 774 -41.71 45.06 2.66
C PRO A 774 -40.67 46.12 2.23
N THR A 775 -40.70 46.52 0.96
CA THR A 775 -39.95 47.72 0.51
C THR A 775 -40.87 48.91 0.23
N GLN A 776 -40.52 50.03 0.87
CA GLN A 776 -40.94 51.42 0.62
C GLN A 776 -42.19 51.99 1.31
N THR A 777 -41.88 52.91 2.25
CA THR A 777 -42.52 54.21 2.50
C THR A 777 -43.93 54.28 3.10
N SER A 778 -43.97 54.82 4.32
CA SER A 778 -45.11 55.55 4.87
C SER A 778 -44.63 56.91 5.39
N ILE A 779 -44.62 57.94 4.53
CA ILE A 779 -44.29 59.31 4.95
C ILE A 779 -45.54 59.96 5.56
N LYS A 780 -45.53 60.19 6.87
CA LYS A 780 -46.38 61.19 7.54
C LYS A 780 -45.56 61.93 8.59
N ARG A 781 -45.46 63.26 8.45
CA ARG A 781 -44.94 64.16 9.48
C ARG A 781 -45.94 64.25 10.65
N ILE A 782 -45.43 64.51 11.86
CA ILE A 782 -45.84 65.61 12.76
C ILE A 782 -44.95 65.56 14.01
N ALA A 783 -44.65 66.74 14.58
CA ALA A 783 -43.74 66.99 15.72
C ALA A 783 -42.28 66.58 15.46
#